data_AF-A0A8H6IMT6-F1
#
_entry.id   AF-A0A8H6IMT6-F1
#
_cell.length_a   1.000
_cell.length_b   1.000
_cell.length_c   1.000
_cell.angle_alpha   90.00
_cell.angle_beta   90.00
_cell.angle_gamma   90.00
#
_symmetry.space_group_name_H-M   'P 1'
#
loop_
_entity.id
_entity.type
_entity.pdbx_description
1 polymer ?
#
loop_
_entity_poly.entity_id
_entity_poly.type
_entity_poly.pdbx_seq_one_letter_code
_entity_poly.pdbx_strand_id
1 'polypeptide(L)'
;MNAASTTEDDLSDEESWKAARPSTVHDELFESDEESSQQEDPRRDGRFGRVWAIDHASGHHKFRGGAQAKAADAFFPQFFLDFLSIVGRPGCAIARPDGPIFDNITVSFQRWAAPYSAKHVGGIPFDITGRTFRIAQAATREVWFIIMHPIVGEMTELPGLGSGRRARDTAAERSGMPVELARQLAAYITAVFQSSELLGEGVEPCWRPGGKHSQRISSTRWATFQQVFMDGWTAWATGHDAESFWRKHKPAFHAYDYGANIEIPVSTTLESLPRERHVPQDTDSEQEEDDGPTTSDGRDDGSEEEEEDEEEEDEGPRNNRQDGRSQASSGAPYGPYQHMIRDSEGIQKLVDELEARFDLESIATISYALAVCLNYTTTANETRCLLADRNMLAEEYSSSRDFTFYPQAFHPTYGNFSSSRPPSFLNSLTTAMRGNMSDRNEGADVLSFGYFQGYSNIKRSVRHSPHDLLATKGYATAAMAVPASHAAATALSSRRRETFLRTIRGQATPDNPQASKPFARERQQIQVAIDGEEVAYRLEQVVSLDVRHMLSSERTFPAIIRPIFQLMRFFLVETDSYVHIFRTTPLPTFPRIMCAYSRLFELAIDEMERRFVLGGERGLDLALSEAVAVLDRLGGYLFTGHDRHLPKSVLRPLGTIDSLQHGAWPYINPAVLDLGASDPTRAAVNLGSWPRDAKTGRLLLLHVRELNYHYGAHIASNREVEIHFALMGNAALGSRSAIAEFATQLLQELWIPQTKQFITQQLRRRLHQGGEVVGAHPITSGDIKACEAAVAAWEAADNAFTWEALQRLKAGLKPGGSRGKMTLSRTRTRIDFVRELLRVISSKKGIETHAPKSATWPLPLQLAMAKKAETTAGIDYEEWAGVLGSQMLAARIEWVPDTVKGRITSRNVARLQGQEGLQPALLGSAGSLRREAQEAEIKHEKAQRDRRARSGPATIDFGCRFPFTNIPPLVQAGFERAKATFAGRGDSKVLDHYQLAMDCLATNIDDPLCQLMLATALTVSSSSETPEAVPGKQGLGTTHKRKEPGQLALVMVTRMMWFLYPTSFPWAKGSGGTAYDVPEMTKKI
;
A
#
# COMPACT_ATOMS: atom_id res chain seq x y z
N MET A 1 32.25 49.42 50.22
CA MET A 1 32.04 48.42 51.29
C MET A 1 32.39 47.08 50.65
N ASN A 2 33.64 46.60 50.68
CA ASN A 2 34.58 46.38 51.81
C ASN A 2 34.11 45.18 52.65
N ALA A 3 34.92 44.14 52.93
CA ALA A 3 36.31 43.84 52.54
C ALA A 3 36.48 42.29 52.42
N ALA A 4 37.40 41.73 51.63
CA ALA A 4 38.80 41.39 51.98
C ALA A 4 38.96 40.38 53.16
N SER A 5 39.92 39.46 53.23
CA SER A 5 40.71 38.65 52.25
C SER A 5 41.85 37.94 53.01
N THR A 6 42.05 36.65 52.78
CA THR A 6 43.25 35.85 53.15
C THR A 6 43.19 34.57 52.31
N THR A 7 44.19 34.00 51.63
CA THR A 7 45.68 34.04 51.68
C THR A 7 46.29 33.52 53.00
N GLU A 8 47.32 32.67 53.00
CA GLU A 8 48.17 32.18 51.90
C GLU A 8 48.62 30.71 52.13
N ASP A 9 49.82 30.32 51.68
CA ASP A 9 50.50 29.02 51.81
C ASP A 9 50.07 27.91 50.81
N ASP A 10 50.95 27.32 49.99
CA ASP A 10 52.27 27.83 49.57
C ASP A 10 52.69 27.28 48.17
N LEU A 11 53.66 27.96 47.56
CA LEU A 11 54.35 27.60 46.30
C LEU A 11 55.43 26.52 46.60
N SER A 12 56.07 25.80 45.67
CA SER A 12 56.43 26.02 44.25
C SER A 12 56.33 24.69 43.45
N ASP A 13 56.72 24.51 42.18
CA ASP A 13 57.59 25.24 41.24
C ASP A 13 57.10 25.13 39.77
N GLU A 14 57.71 25.89 38.87
CA GLU A 14 57.45 25.87 37.42
C GLU A 14 58.14 24.71 36.67
N GLU A 15 57.53 24.19 35.60
CA GLU A 15 58.20 24.16 34.29
C GLU A 15 57.22 23.91 33.13
N SER A 16 57.57 24.38 31.92
CA SER A 16 56.78 24.17 30.69
C SER A 16 57.69 23.74 29.54
N TRP A 17 57.52 22.52 29.01
CA TRP A 17 58.14 22.09 27.74
C TRP A 17 57.26 21.15 26.91
N LYS A 18 57.74 20.83 25.70
CA LYS A 18 56.94 20.40 24.55
C LYS A 18 57.02 18.90 24.28
N ALA A 19 55.92 18.37 23.73
CA ALA A 19 55.86 17.30 22.73
C ALA A 19 56.54 15.94 23.03
N ALA A 20 55.71 14.97 23.40
CA ALA A 20 55.92 13.54 23.09
C ALA A 20 54.62 12.93 22.54
N ARG A 21 54.71 11.91 21.70
CA ARG A 21 53.56 11.18 21.13
C ARG A 21 53.12 10.05 22.07
N PRO A 22 51.81 9.82 22.31
CA PRO A 22 51.30 8.53 22.73
C PRO A 22 51.46 7.49 21.60
N SER A 23 51.70 6.22 21.96
CA SER A 23 51.95 5.15 21.00
C SER A 23 50.68 4.61 20.34
N THR A 24 50.81 4.17 19.08
CA THR A 24 49.80 3.35 18.39
C THR A 24 49.69 1.97 19.04
N VAL A 25 48.47 1.57 19.39
CA VAL A 25 48.07 0.15 19.47
C VAL A 25 47.29 -0.10 18.17
N HIS A 26 47.65 -1.14 17.43
CA HIS A 26 47.26 -1.30 16.03
C HIS A 26 45.84 -1.88 15.84
N ASP A 27 45.26 -1.57 14.67
CA ASP A 27 44.10 -2.27 14.13
C ASP A 27 44.47 -3.72 13.75
N GLU A 28 43.90 -4.71 14.42
CA GLU A 28 43.89 -6.12 14.00
C GLU A 28 42.44 -6.66 14.05
N LEU A 29 41.64 -6.30 13.05
CA LEU A 29 40.32 -6.93 12.83
C LEU A 29 39.84 -6.93 11.37
N PHE A 30 40.75 -6.84 10.40
CA PHE A 30 40.55 -7.17 8.98
C PHE A 30 41.90 -7.36 8.26
N GLU A 31 42.68 -8.37 8.67
CA GLU A 31 43.75 -8.88 7.80
C GLU A 31 43.19 -9.91 6.79
N SER A 32 43.80 -9.96 5.61
CA SER A 32 43.31 -10.71 4.46
C SER A 32 44.32 -11.78 4.02
N ASP A 33 44.06 -13.03 4.36
CA ASP A 33 44.78 -14.19 3.83
C ASP A 33 44.42 -14.42 2.36
N GLU A 34 45.10 -13.73 1.44
CA GLU A 34 45.23 -14.18 0.05
C GLU A 34 46.36 -15.20 -0.06
N GLU A 35 46.05 -16.50 -0.01
CA GLU A 35 46.58 -17.51 -0.94
C GLU A 35 45.98 -18.91 -0.69
N SER A 36 45.08 -19.35 -1.58
CA SER A 36 45.00 -20.78 -1.94
C SER A 36 44.59 -20.90 -3.41
N SER A 37 45.53 -21.34 -4.23
CA SER A 37 45.36 -21.39 -5.68
C SER A 37 44.54 -22.61 -6.11
N GLN A 38 43.30 -22.39 -6.55
CA GLN A 38 42.54 -23.35 -7.35
C GLN A 38 42.18 -22.74 -8.70
N GLN A 39 42.23 -23.59 -9.73
CA GLN A 39 42.43 -23.20 -11.13
C GLN A 39 41.12 -22.77 -11.79
N GLU A 40 41.04 -21.53 -12.29
CA GLU A 40 39.82 -20.99 -12.91
C GLU A 40 39.52 -21.63 -14.28
N ASP A 41 38.25 -22.03 -14.50
CA ASP A 41 37.69 -22.27 -15.83
C ASP A 41 37.04 -20.97 -16.34
N PRO A 42 37.59 -20.31 -17.38
CA PRO A 42 37.18 -18.95 -17.79
C PRO A 42 35.89 -18.96 -18.64
N ARG A 43 34.82 -19.64 -18.18
CA ARG A 43 33.58 -19.86 -18.94
C ARG A 43 32.27 -19.76 -18.13
N ARG A 44 32.12 -18.75 -17.26
CA ARG A 44 30.79 -18.32 -16.75
C ARG A 44 30.63 -16.80 -16.77
N ASP A 45 29.45 -16.35 -17.20
CA ASP A 45 29.20 -14.96 -17.62
C ASP A 45 29.36 -13.90 -16.51
N GLY A 46 30.16 -12.87 -16.81
CA GLY A 46 30.32 -11.69 -15.97
C GLY A 46 29.10 -10.78 -15.99
N ARG A 47 28.08 -11.05 -15.15
CA ARG A 47 26.98 -10.11 -14.90
C ARG A 47 26.56 -9.92 -13.44
N PHE A 48 27.23 -10.60 -12.50
CA PHE A 48 27.18 -10.30 -11.06
C PHE A 48 28.60 -10.33 -10.48
N GLY A 49 29.02 -9.27 -9.81
CA GLY A 49 30.21 -9.31 -8.95
C GLY A 49 29.94 -10.17 -7.70
N ARG A 50 31.01 -10.62 -7.01
CA ARG A 50 30.96 -11.55 -5.85
C ARG A 50 29.72 -11.32 -4.98
N VAL A 51 28.75 -12.24 -5.07
CA VAL A 51 27.46 -12.13 -4.36
C VAL A 51 27.64 -12.61 -2.92
N TRP A 52 27.88 -11.66 -2.01
CA TRP A 52 27.93 -11.93 -0.58
C TRP A 52 26.52 -12.26 -0.06
N ALA A 53 26.30 -13.54 0.26
CA ALA A 53 25.08 -13.99 0.90
C ALA A 53 25.01 -13.51 2.37
N ILE A 54 23.81 -13.12 2.83
CA ILE A 54 23.49 -13.01 4.24
C ILE A 54 23.30 -14.44 4.77
N ASP A 55 24.41 -15.11 5.07
CA ASP A 55 24.38 -16.39 5.76
C ASP A 55 24.86 -16.21 7.21
N HIS A 56 23.89 -16.10 8.11
CA HIS A 56 24.09 -16.14 9.55
C HIS A 56 23.53 -17.43 10.18
N ALA A 57 23.42 -18.50 9.37
CA ALA A 57 22.65 -19.70 9.71
C ALA A 57 23.25 -21.04 9.26
N SER A 58 24.27 -21.06 8.40
CA SER A 58 25.07 -22.26 8.13
C SER A 58 26.30 -22.37 9.05
N GLY A 59 26.81 -23.59 9.20
CA GLY A 59 27.99 -23.90 10.01
C GLY A 59 29.30 -23.97 9.22
N HIS A 60 29.40 -23.33 8.05
CA HIS A 60 30.53 -23.52 7.14
C HIS A 60 31.82 -22.75 7.52
N HIS A 61 31.74 -21.78 8.44
CA HIS A 61 32.90 -21.14 9.04
C HIS A 61 33.06 -21.53 10.51
N LYS A 62 34.24 -21.27 11.11
CA LYS A 62 34.62 -21.70 12.47
C LYS A 62 33.77 -21.09 13.61
N PHE A 63 32.75 -20.27 13.32
CA PHE A 63 31.77 -19.77 14.28
C PHE A 63 30.51 -20.63 14.23
N ARG A 64 29.96 -20.99 15.41
CA ARG A 64 28.77 -21.84 15.55
C ARG A 64 27.52 -21.15 14.97
N GLY A 65 27.25 -21.39 13.69
CA GLY A 65 26.04 -20.89 13.02
C GLY A 65 24.73 -21.43 13.59
N GLY A 66 23.64 -21.01 12.97
CA GLY A 66 22.31 -21.55 13.30
C GLY A 66 22.21 -23.05 13.04
N ALA A 67 21.42 -23.76 13.84
CA ALA A 67 21.21 -25.20 13.71
C ALA A 67 19.72 -25.53 13.58
N GLN A 68 19.40 -26.72 13.10
CA GLN A 68 18.03 -27.23 13.20
C GLN A 68 17.71 -27.51 14.68
N ALA A 69 16.52 -27.13 15.14
CA ALA A 69 16.06 -27.48 16.48
C ALA A 69 15.81 -28.99 16.60
N LYS A 70 16.12 -29.59 17.74
CA LYS A 70 15.95 -31.04 17.97
C LYS A 70 14.99 -31.33 19.11
N ALA A 71 14.25 -32.43 19.01
CA ALA A 71 13.40 -32.96 20.08
C ALA A 71 14.13 -33.13 21.44
N ALA A 72 15.42 -33.51 21.40
CA ALA A 72 16.27 -33.72 22.57
C ALA A 72 16.92 -32.44 23.16
N ASP A 73 16.59 -31.25 22.63
CA ASP A 73 16.97 -29.97 23.24
C ASP A 73 15.89 -29.51 24.24
N ALA A 74 16.20 -28.60 25.16
CA ALA A 74 15.26 -28.18 26.20
C ALA A 74 14.36 -27.01 25.73
N PHE A 75 13.05 -27.23 25.77
CA PHE A 75 12.02 -26.21 25.50
C PHE A 75 11.22 -25.91 26.75
N PHE A 76 11.04 -24.62 27.05
CA PHE A 76 10.25 -24.16 28.19
C PHE A 76 9.09 -23.28 27.70
N PRO A 77 7.89 -23.86 27.49
CA PRO A 77 6.71 -23.13 27.05
C PRO A 77 6.08 -22.34 28.19
N GLN A 78 5.86 -21.04 27.98
CA GLN A 78 5.06 -20.19 28.86
C GLN A 78 3.75 -19.81 28.17
N PHE A 79 2.63 -19.97 28.86
CA PHE A 79 1.29 -19.85 28.27
C PHE A 79 0.61 -18.55 28.66
N PHE A 80 -0.06 -17.91 27.71
CA PHE A 80 -0.78 -16.66 27.91
C PHE A 80 -2.10 -16.64 27.14
N LEU A 81 -3.14 -16.02 27.71
CA LEU A 81 -4.32 -15.60 26.96
C LEU A 81 -4.10 -14.15 26.46
N ASP A 82 -4.11 -13.96 25.13
CA ASP A 82 -3.69 -12.68 24.53
C ASP A 82 -4.77 -11.97 23.71
N PHE A 83 -5.90 -12.63 23.48
CA PHE A 83 -7.04 -12.12 22.72
C PHE A 83 -8.32 -12.75 23.26
N LEU A 84 -9.36 -11.92 23.37
CA LEU A 84 -10.74 -12.33 23.60
C LEU A 84 -11.64 -11.44 22.75
N SER A 85 -12.65 -12.02 22.10
CA SER A 85 -13.69 -11.31 21.36
C SER A 85 -15.03 -12.01 21.51
N ILE A 86 -16.07 -11.22 21.77
CA ILE A 86 -17.44 -11.64 22.05
C ILE A 86 -18.36 -10.97 21.04
N VAL A 87 -19.06 -11.79 20.26
CA VAL A 87 -20.04 -11.41 19.24
C VAL A 87 -21.43 -11.57 19.84
N GLY A 88 -22.18 -10.47 20.03
CA GLY A 88 -23.57 -10.54 20.49
C GLY A 88 -24.55 -11.00 19.41
N ARG A 89 -25.67 -11.59 19.84
CA ARG A 89 -26.82 -11.88 18.97
C ARG A 89 -27.51 -10.56 18.58
N PRO A 90 -27.93 -10.37 17.32
CA PRO A 90 -28.59 -9.13 16.90
C PRO A 90 -29.90 -8.89 17.67
N GLY A 91 -30.01 -7.75 18.33
CA GLY A 91 -31.13 -7.37 19.19
C GLY A 91 -31.05 -7.79 20.65
N CYS A 92 -29.92 -8.32 21.12
CA CYS A 92 -29.73 -8.73 22.51
C CYS A 92 -28.69 -7.85 23.22
N ALA A 93 -28.93 -7.53 24.49
CA ALA A 93 -27.91 -6.99 25.38
C ALA A 93 -27.00 -8.13 25.84
N ILE A 94 -25.68 -7.97 25.81
CA ILE A 94 -24.73 -9.04 26.18
C ILE A 94 -24.10 -8.87 27.56
N ALA A 95 -24.23 -7.70 28.18
CA ALA A 95 -23.72 -7.46 29.52
C ALA A 95 -24.78 -7.76 30.59
N ARG A 96 -24.36 -8.44 31.67
CA ARG A 96 -25.20 -8.73 32.84
C ARG A 96 -25.30 -7.53 33.79
N PRO A 97 -26.45 -7.31 34.45
CA PRO A 97 -26.61 -6.22 35.41
C PRO A 97 -25.76 -6.42 36.67
N ASP A 98 -25.57 -7.67 37.11
CA ASP A 98 -24.83 -8.06 38.33
C ASP A 98 -23.30 -8.11 38.12
N GLY A 99 -22.79 -7.36 37.12
CA GLY A 99 -21.37 -7.28 36.82
C GLY A 99 -20.54 -6.65 37.96
N PRO A 100 -19.19 -6.81 37.92
CA PRO A 100 -18.33 -6.38 39.03
C PRO A 100 -18.53 -4.91 39.41
N ILE A 101 -18.84 -4.66 40.68
CA ILE A 101 -19.28 -3.35 41.22
C ILE A 101 -18.24 -2.24 40.96
N PHE A 102 -16.96 -2.59 40.93
CA PHE A 102 -15.85 -1.66 40.69
C PHE A 102 -15.39 -1.58 39.23
N ASP A 103 -15.91 -2.43 38.34
CA ASP A 103 -15.65 -2.27 36.90
C ASP A 103 -16.46 -1.11 36.32
N ASN A 104 -15.87 -0.41 35.37
CA ASN A 104 -16.34 0.87 34.86
C ASN A 104 -16.06 1.00 33.38
N ILE A 105 -17.05 1.47 32.64
CA ILE A 105 -17.01 1.57 31.19
C ILE A 105 -17.07 3.05 30.78
N THR A 106 -16.10 3.45 29.95
CA THR A 106 -15.96 4.83 29.47
C THR A 106 -16.61 4.97 28.10
N VAL A 107 -17.80 5.56 28.07
CA VAL A 107 -18.55 5.87 26.84
C VAL A 107 -17.94 7.11 26.19
N SER A 108 -17.63 7.07 24.89
CA SER A 108 -17.15 8.24 24.14
C SER A 108 -17.30 8.08 22.62
N PHE A 109 -17.88 9.09 21.97
CA PHE A 109 -17.98 9.14 20.51
C PHE A 109 -16.73 9.72 19.83
N GLN A 110 -15.62 9.95 20.54
CA GLN A 110 -14.40 10.55 19.95
C GLN A 110 -13.83 9.69 18.81
N ARG A 111 -13.80 8.37 18.99
CA ARG A 111 -13.21 7.39 18.06
C ARG A 111 -14.26 6.52 17.37
N TRP A 112 -15.47 7.05 17.19
CA TRP A 112 -16.64 6.34 16.68
C TRP A 112 -16.41 5.55 15.37
N ALA A 113 -15.59 6.08 14.45
CA ALA A 113 -15.22 5.46 13.17
C ALA A 113 -13.91 4.64 13.24
N ALA A 114 -13.52 4.14 14.41
CA ALA A 114 -12.36 3.26 14.53
C ALA A 114 -12.59 1.95 13.74
N PRO A 115 -11.59 1.45 13.00
CA PRO A 115 -11.65 0.13 12.38
C PRO A 115 -11.99 -0.98 13.39
N TYR A 116 -12.97 -1.81 13.06
CA TYR A 116 -13.27 -3.06 13.75
C TYR A 116 -12.31 -4.15 13.25
N SER A 117 -11.56 -4.78 14.17
CA SER A 117 -10.41 -5.62 13.83
C SER A 117 -10.41 -7.01 14.48
N ALA A 118 -11.58 -7.55 14.86
CA ALA A 118 -11.65 -8.80 15.61
C ALA A 118 -11.31 -10.06 14.76
N LYS A 119 -10.40 -10.91 15.27
CA LYS A 119 -9.99 -12.17 14.64
C LYS A 119 -11.01 -13.29 14.93
N HIS A 120 -12.06 -13.39 14.12
CA HIS A 120 -12.99 -14.53 14.18
C HIS A 120 -12.64 -15.58 13.13
N VAL A 121 -12.75 -16.86 13.48
CA VAL A 121 -12.76 -17.96 12.50
C VAL A 121 -14.08 -17.88 11.70
N GLY A 122 -14.06 -18.16 10.41
CA GLY A 122 -15.15 -17.85 9.48
C GLY A 122 -15.27 -16.35 9.16
N GLY A 123 -15.34 -15.50 10.19
CA GLY A 123 -15.54 -14.05 10.12
C GLY A 123 -16.98 -13.63 10.46
N ILE A 124 -17.26 -12.32 10.39
CA ILE A 124 -18.66 -11.85 10.37
C ILE A 124 -19.26 -12.22 8.99
N PRO A 125 -20.47 -12.82 8.91
CA PRO A 125 -20.98 -13.44 7.69
C PRO A 125 -21.55 -12.46 6.65
N PHE A 126 -21.12 -11.21 6.65
CA PHE A 126 -21.54 -10.15 5.72
C PHE A 126 -20.47 -9.04 5.66
N ASP A 127 -20.53 -8.17 4.64
CA ASP A 127 -19.61 -7.02 4.54
C ASP A 127 -19.84 -6.01 5.67
N ILE A 128 -18.83 -5.83 6.51
CA ILE A 128 -18.83 -4.87 7.63
C ILE A 128 -18.54 -3.42 7.22
N THR A 129 -18.22 -3.16 5.95
CA THR A 129 -17.91 -1.82 5.42
C THR A 129 -19.03 -0.84 5.72
N GLY A 130 -18.72 0.22 6.46
CA GLY A 130 -19.68 1.24 6.85
C GLY A 130 -20.76 0.82 7.85
N ARG A 131 -20.64 -0.33 8.54
CA ARG A 131 -21.68 -0.87 9.46
C ARG A 131 -21.34 -0.79 10.95
N THR A 132 -20.18 -0.27 11.36
CA THR A 132 -19.74 -0.27 12.77
C THR A 132 -19.68 1.12 13.42
N PHE A 133 -19.88 1.17 14.74
CA PHE A 133 -19.76 2.36 15.58
C PHE A 133 -19.08 1.98 16.91
N ARG A 134 -17.86 2.49 17.15
CA ARG A 134 -17.18 2.35 18.45
C ARG A 134 -17.84 3.27 19.48
N ILE A 135 -18.34 2.70 20.56
CA ILE A 135 -19.15 3.41 21.57
C ILE A 135 -18.41 3.61 22.90
N ALA A 136 -17.66 2.62 23.38
CA ALA A 136 -17.05 2.66 24.70
C ALA A 136 -15.73 1.88 24.80
N GLN A 137 -15.05 2.00 25.95
CA GLN A 137 -13.93 1.16 26.35
C GLN A 137 -14.00 0.90 27.87
N ALA A 138 -13.81 -0.36 28.29
CA ALA A 138 -13.79 -0.77 29.69
C ALA A 138 -12.45 -0.47 30.37
N ALA A 139 -12.44 -0.44 31.71
CA ALA A 139 -11.22 -0.25 32.50
C ALA A 139 -10.20 -1.38 32.29
N THR A 140 -10.71 -2.61 32.14
CA THR A 140 -9.99 -3.84 31.78
C THR A 140 -9.60 -3.94 30.29
N ARG A 141 -9.70 -2.82 29.56
CA ARG A 141 -9.25 -2.55 28.18
C ARG A 141 -10.21 -2.90 27.04
N GLU A 142 -11.24 -3.73 27.25
CA GLU A 142 -12.16 -4.17 26.18
C GLU A 142 -12.75 -2.99 25.42
N VAL A 143 -12.71 -3.04 24.09
CA VAL A 143 -13.30 -2.03 23.21
C VAL A 143 -14.68 -2.48 22.75
N TRP A 144 -15.67 -1.61 22.95
CA TRP A 144 -17.07 -1.90 22.67
C TRP A 144 -17.55 -1.22 21.38
N PHE A 145 -18.23 -2.01 20.56
CA PHE A 145 -18.83 -1.61 19.28
C PHE A 145 -20.32 -1.95 19.23
N ILE A 146 -21.08 -1.12 18.53
CA ILE A 146 -22.36 -1.51 17.93
C ILE A 146 -22.09 -1.84 16.47
N ILE A 147 -22.57 -2.99 16.01
CA ILE A 147 -22.47 -3.44 14.62
C ILE A 147 -23.87 -3.67 14.06
N MET A 148 -24.12 -3.20 12.84
CA MET A 148 -25.42 -3.31 12.17
C MET A 148 -25.45 -4.55 11.27
N HIS A 149 -26.14 -5.61 11.72
CA HIS A 149 -26.30 -6.88 11.00
C HIS A 149 -27.50 -6.79 10.02
N PRO A 150 -27.39 -7.29 8.78
CA PRO A 150 -28.49 -7.25 7.82
C PRO A 150 -29.63 -8.21 8.19
N ILE A 151 -30.88 -7.79 7.97
CA ILE A 151 -32.07 -8.59 8.29
C ILE A 151 -32.39 -9.57 7.13
N VAL A 152 -31.62 -10.66 7.08
CA VAL A 152 -31.86 -11.95 6.38
C VAL A 152 -32.01 -11.93 4.83
N GLY A 153 -32.58 -10.90 4.21
CA GLY A 153 -32.76 -10.81 2.76
C GLY A 153 -31.49 -10.48 1.96
N GLU A 154 -30.43 -9.98 2.62
CA GLU A 154 -29.16 -9.55 2.00
C GLU A 154 -27.96 -10.40 2.49
N MET A 155 -28.18 -11.53 3.17
CA MET A 155 -27.09 -12.42 3.64
C MET A 155 -26.37 -13.17 2.49
N THR A 156 -26.89 -13.09 1.27
CA THR A 156 -26.30 -13.66 0.06
C THR A 156 -25.25 -12.77 -0.62
N GLU A 157 -24.95 -11.57 -0.10
CA GLU A 157 -23.84 -10.73 -0.58
C GLU A 157 -22.46 -11.21 -0.09
N LEU A 158 -22.11 -12.45 -0.42
CA LEU A 158 -20.73 -12.95 -0.36
C LEU A 158 -20.34 -13.64 -1.69
N PRO A 159 -19.36 -13.13 -2.45
CA PRO A 159 -18.57 -14.02 -3.28
C PRO A 159 -17.91 -15.05 -2.36
N GLY A 160 -17.98 -16.33 -2.73
CA GLY A 160 -17.83 -17.46 -1.82
C GLY A 160 -16.51 -17.55 -1.03
N LEU A 161 -16.42 -18.58 -0.18
CA LEU A 161 -15.42 -18.81 0.88
C LEU A 161 -13.93 -18.55 0.54
N GLY A 162 -13.54 -18.50 -0.74
CA GLY A 162 -12.23 -18.06 -1.21
C GLY A 162 -11.96 -16.54 -1.23
N SER A 163 -12.81 -15.69 -0.62
CA SER A 163 -12.61 -14.23 -0.56
C SER A 163 -11.26 -13.86 0.10
N GLY A 164 -10.24 -13.55 -0.70
CA GLY A 164 -8.86 -13.45 -0.22
C GLY A 164 -8.63 -12.40 0.88
N ARG A 165 -7.79 -12.73 1.87
CA ARG A 165 -7.44 -11.97 3.09
C ARG A 165 -7.47 -10.44 2.94
N ARG A 166 -6.80 -9.89 1.91
CA ARG A 166 -6.73 -8.44 1.62
C ARG A 166 -8.09 -7.76 1.47
N ALA A 167 -9.12 -8.44 0.96
CA ALA A 167 -10.46 -7.88 0.83
C ALA A 167 -11.11 -7.68 2.21
N ARG A 168 -10.99 -8.69 3.09
CA ARG A 168 -11.47 -8.62 4.48
C ARG A 168 -10.70 -7.58 5.30
N ASP A 169 -9.39 -7.50 5.13
CA ASP A 169 -8.55 -6.45 5.75
C ASP A 169 -9.01 -5.04 5.30
N THR A 170 -9.31 -4.86 4.00
CA THR A 170 -9.79 -3.57 3.45
C THR A 170 -11.20 -3.21 3.95
N ALA A 171 -12.09 -4.19 4.14
CA ALA A 171 -13.40 -3.98 4.73
C ALA A 171 -13.31 -3.62 6.22
N ALA A 172 -12.40 -4.25 6.97
CA ALA A 172 -12.11 -3.93 8.36
C ALA A 172 -11.60 -2.48 8.51
N GLU A 173 -10.65 -2.03 7.69
CA GLU A 173 -10.16 -0.64 7.64
C GLU A 173 -11.28 0.38 7.33
N ARG A 174 -12.36 -0.05 6.65
CA ARG A 174 -13.49 0.80 6.22
C ARG A 174 -14.80 0.50 6.95
N SER A 175 -14.74 -0.24 8.05
CA SER A 175 -15.92 -0.72 8.77
C SER A 175 -16.71 0.38 9.50
N GLY A 176 -16.04 1.44 9.94
CA GLY A 176 -16.67 2.60 10.58
C GLY A 176 -17.70 3.29 9.68
N MET A 177 -18.91 3.52 10.19
CA MET A 177 -20.04 3.97 9.39
C MET A 177 -19.91 5.37 8.76
N PRO A 178 -20.72 5.73 7.75
CA PRO A 178 -20.82 7.11 7.27
C PRO A 178 -21.20 8.10 8.39
N VAL A 179 -20.60 9.29 8.42
CA VAL A 179 -20.78 10.27 9.50
C VAL A 179 -22.23 10.75 9.68
N GLU A 180 -23.05 10.70 8.63
CA GLU A 180 -24.47 11.05 8.71
C GLU A 180 -25.30 9.98 9.43
N LEU A 181 -25.00 8.70 9.21
CA LEU A 181 -25.58 7.59 9.97
C LEU A 181 -25.08 7.60 11.43
N ALA A 182 -23.79 7.89 11.63
CA ALA A 182 -23.22 8.03 12.97
C ALA A 182 -23.87 9.16 13.80
N ARG A 183 -24.32 10.26 13.17
CA ARG A 183 -25.07 11.32 13.85
C ARG A 183 -26.46 10.86 14.30
N GLN A 184 -27.15 10.08 13.47
CA GLN A 184 -28.47 9.54 13.79
C GLN A 184 -28.38 8.51 14.93
N LEU A 185 -27.42 7.58 14.84
CA LEU A 185 -27.16 6.62 15.91
C LEU A 185 -26.68 7.29 17.21
N ALA A 186 -25.80 8.30 17.15
CA ALA A 186 -25.40 9.06 18.34
C ALA A 186 -26.56 9.84 18.97
N ALA A 187 -27.52 10.35 18.17
CA ALA A 187 -28.74 10.96 18.68
C ALA A 187 -29.66 9.93 19.36
N TYR A 188 -29.76 8.71 18.83
CA TYR A 188 -30.47 7.62 19.51
C TYR A 188 -29.80 7.23 20.83
N ILE A 189 -28.48 7.02 20.84
CA ILE A 189 -27.72 6.68 22.06
C ILE A 189 -27.91 7.75 23.14
N THR A 190 -27.79 9.04 22.79
CA THR A 190 -27.98 10.13 23.78
C THR A 190 -29.43 10.26 24.26
N ALA A 191 -30.42 9.92 23.42
CA ALA A 191 -31.83 9.84 23.82
C ALA A 191 -32.11 8.67 24.77
N VAL A 192 -31.49 7.50 24.55
CA VAL A 192 -31.53 6.36 25.50
C VAL A 192 -30.98 6.78 26.87
N PHE A 193 -29.88 7.54 26.93
CA PHE A 193 -29.37 8.11 28.18
C PHE A 193 -30.26 9.21 28.82
N GLN A 194 -31.40 9.59 28.22
CA GLN A 194 -32.42 10.43 28.87
C GLN A 194 -33.59 9.60 29.44
N SER A 195 -33.56 8.26 29.36
CA SER A 195 -34.58 7.41 29.98
C SER A 195 -34.49 7.43 31.52
N SER A 196 -35.58 7.09 32.20
CA SER A 196 -35.69 7.09 33.67
C SER A 196 -34.61 6.26 34.38
N GLU A 197 -34.09 5.24 33.70
CA GLU A 197 -33.15 4.25 34.21
C GLU A 197 -31.67 4.69 34.07
N LEU A 198 -31.43 5.74 33.28
CA LEU A 198 -30.10 6.22 32.86
C LEU A 198 -29.92 7.75 33.01
N LEU A 199 -30.99 8.47 33.36
CA LEU A 199 -30.96 9.91 33.57
C LEU A 199 -29.99 10.29 34.69
N GLY A 200 -29.05 11.18 34.38
CA GLY A 200 -28.00 11.61 35.31
C GLY A 200 -26.63 10.95 35.10
N GLU A 201 -26.54 9.89 34.29
CA GLU A 201 -25.28 9.18 33.98
C GLU A 201 -24.31 9.98 33.07
N GLY A 202 -24.52 11.29 32.85
CA GLY A 202 -23.55 12.23 32.26
C GLY A 202 -23.42 12.22 30.72
N VAL A 203 -24.18 11.40 30.00
CA VAL A 203 -24.18 11.38 28.52
C VAL A 203 -25.30 12.29 28.00
N GLU A 204 -24.92 13.45 27.44
CA GLU A 204 -25.86 14.54 27.11
C GLU A 204 -26.32 14.56 25.63
N PRO A 205 -27.52 15.08 25.33
CA PRO A 205 -27.99 15.35 23.96
C PRO A 205 -27.13 16.33 23.13
N CYS A 206 -26.12 16.98 23.74
CA CYS A 206 -25.15 17.81 23.03
C CYS A 206 -24.05 17.01 22.33
N TRP A 207 -23.81 15.74 22.71
CA TRP A 207 -22.70 14.93 22.22
C TRP A 207 -22.81 14.61 20.71
N ARG A 208 -21.68 14.63 19.99
CA ARG A 208 -21.62 14.36 18.54
C ARG A 208 -20.45 13.45 18.18
N PRO A 209 -20.54 12.67 17.08
CA PRO A 209 -19.41 11.88 16.55
C PRO A 209 -18.16 12.73 16.35
N GLY A 210 -17.03 12.30 16.93
CA GLY A 210 -15.75 13.02 16.91
C GLY A 210 -15.59 14.11 17.98
N GLY A 211 -16.60 14.31 18.84
CA GLY A 211 -16.50 15.18 20.01
C GLY A 211 -15.47 14.67 21.03
N LYS A 212 -14.97 15.57 21.89
CA LYS A 212 -14.03 15.21 22.98
C LYS A 212 -14.70 14.68 24.25
N HIS A 213 -16.03 14.59 24.27
CA HIS A 213 -16.79 14.15 25.44
C HIS A 213 -16.56 12.66 25.71
N SER A 214 -16.45 12.32 26.99
CA SER A 214 -16.26 10.97 27.50
C SER A 214 -16.81 10.91 28.92
N GLN A 215 -17.50 9.84 29.27
CA GLN A 215 -18.17 9.68 30.56
C GLN A 215 -17.96 8.26 31.07
N ARG A 216 -17.72 8.12 32.37
CA ARG A 216 -17.50 6.84 33.05
C ARG A 216 -18.80 6.44 33.75
N ILE A 217 -19.28 5.22 33.49
CA ILE A 217 -20.45 4.62 34.13
C ILE A 217 -20.10 3.24 34.68
N SER A 218 -20.90 2.69 35.60
CA SER A 218 -20.68 1.33 36.13
C SER A 218 -21.04 0.23 35.13
N SER A 219 -20.53 -0.98 35.37
CA SER A 219 -20.93 -2.23 34.72
C SER A 219 -22.46 -2.41 34.66
N THR A 220 -23.16 -2.29 35.79
CA THR A 220 -24.64 -2.37 35.88
C THR A 220 -25.35 -1.32 35.00
N ARG A 221 -24.85 -0.08 34.96
CA ARG A 221 -25.42 0.98 34.11
C ARG A 221 -25.14 0.76 32.63
N TRP A 222 -24.01 0.15 32.29
CA TRP A 222 -23.72 -0.28 30.91
C TRP A 222 -24.67 -1.41 30.45
N ALA A 223 -24.94 -2.40 31.30
CA ALA A 223 -25.94 -3.43 31.01
C ALA A 223 -27.35 -2.82 30.85
N THR A 224 -27.75 -1.92 31.76
CA THR A 224 -29.01 -1.15 31.67
C THR A 224 -29.11 -0.39 30.35
N PHE A 225 -28.02 0.28 29.94
CA PHE A 225 -27.94 0.97 28.65
C PHE A 225 -28.13 0.02 27.46
N GLN A 226 -27.46 -1.14 27.44
CA GLN A 226 -27.63 -2.10 26.36
C GLN A 226 -29.08 -2.60 26.25
N GLN A 227 -29.73 -2.86 27.38
CA GLN A 227 -31.11 -3.36 27.42
C GLN A 227 -32.09 -2.31 26.85
N VAL A 228 -32.12 -1.10 27.43
CA VAL A 228 -33.00 -0.01 26.97
C VAL A 228 -32.71 0.38 25.51
N PHE A 229 -31.45 0.33 25.07
CA PHE A 229 -31.06 0.54 23.68
C PHE A 229 -31.67 -0.51 22.73
N MET A 230 -31.70 -1.78 23.12
CA MET A 230 -32.23 -2.87 22.30
C MET A 230 -33.77 -2.87 22.28
N ASP A 231 -34.41 -2.71 23.44
CA ASP A 231 -35.88 -2.67 23.56
C ASP A 231 -36.47 -1.50 22.76
N GLY A 232 -35.85 -0.32 22.85
CA GLY A 232 -36.26 0.86 22.08
C GLY A 232 -35.96 0.78 20.57
N TRP A 233 -35.09 -0.13 20.11
CA TRP A 233 -34.56 -0.10 18.75
C TRP A 233 -35.66 -0.22 17.69
N THR A 234 -36.58 -1.17 17.86
CA THR A 234 -37.64 -1.43 16.90
C THR A 234 -38.58 -0.23 16.75
N ALA A 235 -38.89 0.47 17.84
CA ALA A 235 -39.69 1.70 17.82
C ALA A 235 -38.94 2.86 17.13
N TRP A 236 -37.65 3.03 17.42
CA TRP A 236 -36.85 4.08 16.80
C TRP A 236 -36.59 3.85 15.30
N ALA A 237 -36.27 2.62 14.91
CA ALA A 237 -36.09 2.22 13.51
C ALA A 237 -37.40 2.31 12.71
N THR A 238 -38.56 2.03 13.32
CA THR A 238 -39.86 2.20 12.65
C THR A 238 -40.23 3.67 12.41
N GLY A 239 -39.65 4.62 13.15
CA GLY A 239 -39.74 6.06 12.87
C GLY A 239 -39.01 6.52 11.58
N HIS A 240 -38.28 5.64 10.90
CA HIS A 240 -37.56 5.93 9.66
C HIS A 240 -38.21 5.27 8.42
N ASP A 241 -37.97 5.86 7.24
CA ASP A 241 -38.41 5.37 5.91
C ASP A 241 -38.15 3.87 5.74
N ALA A 242 -39.07 3.13 5.11
CA ALA A 242 -38.95 1.66 4.95
C ALA A 242 -37.64 1.23 4.26
N GLU A 243 -37.15 2.01 3.30
CA GLU A 243 -35.87 1.77 2.59
C GLU A 243 -34.63 2.25 3.37
N SER A 244 -34.79 2.83 4.56
CA SER A 244 -33.67 3.36 5.35
C SER A 244 -32.74 2.26 5.86
N PHE A 245 -31.47 2.62 6.06
CA PHE A 245 -30.44 1.74 6.61
C PHE A 245 -30.90 1.08 7.93
N TRP A 246 -31.55 1.82 8.83
CA TRP A 246 -32.00 1.32 10.14
C TRP A 246 -33.17 0.31 10.06
N ARG A 247 -33.97 0.36 8.99
CA ARG A 247 -35.05 -0.62 8.74
C ARG A 247 -34.53 -1.95 8.18
N LYS A 248 -33.38 -1.93 7.49
CA LYS A 248 -32.74 -3.12 6.90
C LYS A 248 -31.75 -3.82 7.83
N HIS A 249 -31.46 -3.25 9.00
CA HIS A 249 -30.43 -3.74 9.92
C HIS A 249 -30.90 -3.85 11.37
N LYS A 250 -30.36 -4.84 12.08
CA LYS A 250 -30.53 -5.05 13.52
C LYS A 250 -29.17 -4.88 14.22
N PRO A 251 -29.07 -4.10 15.31
CA PRO A 251 -27.81 -3.88 16.01
C PRO A 251 -27.40 -5.12 16.80
N ALA A 252 -26.11 -5.32 16.99
CA ALA A 252 -25.51 -6.22 17.96
C ALA A 252 -24.42 -5.48 18.73
N PHE A 253 -24.29 -5.76 20.03
CA PHE A 253 -23.11 -5.34 20.79
C PHE A 253 -21.96 -6.34 20.56
N HIS A 254 -20.76 -5.84 20.35
CA HIS A 254 -19.53 -6.61 20.25
C HIS A 254 -18.49 -6.03 21.20
N ALA A 255 -17.74 -6.89 21.90
CA ALA A 255 -16.65 -6.51 22.78
C ALA A 255 -15.39 -7.30 22.41
N TYR A 256 -14.21 -6.67 22.43
CA TYR A 256 -12.95 -7.38 22.28
C TYR A 256 -11.78 -6.71 23.01
N ASP A 257 -10.82 -7.51 23.49
CA ASP A 257 -9.51 -7.05 23.97
C ASP A 257 -8.37 -7.71 23.20
N TYR A 258 -7.24 -7.01 23.14
CA TYR A 258 -6.02 -7.39 22.45
C TYR A 258 -4.79 -7.07 23.30
N GLY A 259 -3.91 -8.05 23.47
CA GLY A 259 -2.66 -7.88 24.21
C GLY A 259 -2.87 -7.90 25.72
N ALA A 260 -3.89 -8.62 26.22
CA ALA A 260 -4.09 -8.82 27.65
C ALA A 260 -2.87 -9.50 28.28
N ASN A 261 -2.34 -10.51 27.57
CA ASN A 261 -1.22 -11.35 27.97
C ASN A 261 -1.35 -11.87 29.42
N ILE A 262 -2.54 -12.35 29.77
CA ILE A 262 -2.83 -12.97 31.07
C ILE A 262 -2.04 -14.29 31.10
N GLU A 263 -1.11 -14.42 32.05
CA GLU A 263 -0.32 -15.63 32.21
C GLU A 263 -1.17 -16.78 32.73
N ILE A 264 -0.96 -17.97 32.16
CA ILE A 264 -1.63 -19.20 32.55
C ILE A 264 -0.56 -20.10 33.20
N PRO A 265 -0.58 -20.31 34.53
CA PRO A 265 0.37 -21.20 35.17
C PRO A 265 0.18 -22.65 34.70
N VAL A 266 1.31 -23.35 34.51
CA VAL A 266 1.32 -24.79 34.20
C VAL A 266 1.18 -25.58 35.50
N SER A 267 0.16 -26.44 35.57
CA SER A 267 0.00 -27.41 36.64
C SER A 267 0.63 -28.76 36.26
N THR A 268 1.11 -29.52 37.24
CA THR A 268 1.60 -30.90 37.01
C THR A 268 0.50 -31.87 36.56
N THR A 269 -0.77 -31.52 36.82
CA THR A 269 -1.96 -32.20 36.27
C THR A 269 -2.08 -32.07 34.75
N LEU A 270 -1.40 -31.10 34.12
CA LEU A 270 -1.44 -30.86 32.68
C LEU A 270 -0.47 -31.74 31.89
N GLU A 271 0.68 -32.10 32.47
CA GLU A 271 1.65 -33.03 31.87
C GLU A 271 1.11 -34.46 31.83
N SER A 272 0.36 -34.82 32.87
CA SER A 272 -0.31 -36.12 33.02
C SER A 272 -1.69 -36.20 32.35
N LEU A 273 -2.18 -35.10 31.75
CA LEU A 273 -3.45 -35.07 31.02
C LEU A 273 -3.34 -35.89 29.72
N PRO A 274 -4.16 -36.94 29.51
CA PRO A 274 -4.12 -37.71 28.28
C PRO A 274 -4.49 -36.87 27.06
N ARG A 275 -3.81 -37.13 25.93
CA ARG A 275 -4.11 -36.54 24.61
C ARG A 275 -5.58 -36.81 24.26
N GLU A 276 -6.34 -35.77 23.95
CA GLU A 276 -7.71 -35.94 23.44
C GLU A 276 -7.67 -36.65 22.07
N ARG A 277 -8.37 -37.78 22.00
CA ARG A 277 -8.59 -38.60 20.80
C ARG A 277 -10.07 -38.56 20.45
N HIS A 278 -10.39 -38.73 19.17
CA HIS A 278 -11.78 -38.95 18.77
C HIS A 278 -12.25 -40.32 19.28
N VAL A 279 -13.40 -40.35 19.93
CA VAL A 279 -14.10 -41.60 20.28
C VAL A 279 -15.50 -41.43 19.72
N PRO A 280 -15.85 -42.08 18.59
CA PRO A 280 -17.22 -42.09 18.09
C PRO A 280 -18.15 -42.54 19.21
N GLN A 281 -19.28 -41.85 19.39
CA GLN A 281 -20.29 -42.28 20.35
C GLN A 281 -21.05 -43.46 19.75
N ASP A 282 -20.82 -44.66 20.28
CA ASP A 282 -21.49 -45.88 19.82
C ASP A 282 -23.01 -45.72 19.93
N THR A 283 -23.70 -45.96 18.81
CA THR A 283 -25.16 -45.86 18.73
C THR A 283 -25.80 -47.17 19.20
N ASP A 284 -25.91 -47.33 20.51
CA ASP A 284 -26.68 -48.41 21.15
C ASP A 284 -28.15 -48.39 20.72
N SER A 285 -28.53 -49.13 19.67
CA SER A 285 -29.72 -50.01 19.65
C SER A 285 -30.08 -50.54 18.24
N GLU A 286 -29.49 -51.67 17.84
CA GLU A 286 -30.26 -52.70 17.13
C GLU A 286 -30.06 -54.04 17.85
N GLN A 287 -31.12 -54.51 18.50
CA GLN A 287 -31.23 -55.87 19.03
C GLN A 287 -32.07 -56.68 18.02
N GLU A 288 -31.40 -57.38 17.12
CA GLU A 288 -31.97 -58.51 16.37
C GLU A 288 -31.12 -59.71 16.78
N GLU A 289 -31.56 -60.44 17.81
CA GLU A 289 -32.50 -61.57 17.76
C GLU A 289 -31.84 -62.87 17.25
N ASP A 290 -31.98 -63.89 18.10
CA ASP A 290 -31.46 -65.26 17.94
C ASP A 290 -32.24 -65.98 16.84
N ASP A 291 -31.57 -66.37 15.74
CA ASP A 291 -32.17 -67.30 14.79
C ASP A 291 -31.13 -68.23 14.13
N GLY A 292 -31.41 -69.52 14.19
CA GLY A 292 -30.62 -70.60 13.60
C GLY A 292 -31.17 -71.98 13.99
N PRO A 293 -30.79 -73.06 13.27
CA PRO A 293 -29.86 -73.12 12.14
C PRO A 293 -30.53 -73.55 10.82
N THR A 294 -29.82 -73.49 9.69
CA THR A 294 -30.12 -74.37 8.55
C THR A 294 -28.86 -74.72 7.75
N THR A 295 -28.82 -75.94 7.21
CA THR A 295 -27.64 -76.56 6.60
C THR A 295 -27.66 -76.56 5.07
N SER A 296 -26.55 -76.22 4.41
CA SER A 296 -26.11 -76.91 3.19
C SER A 296 -24.67 -76.59 2.79
N ASP A 297 -23.82 -77.62 2.85
CA ASP A 297 -22.69 -77.95 1.97
C ASP A 297 -21.93 -76.83 1.21
N GLY A 298 -20.63 -76.69 1.54
CA GLY A 298 -19.65 -77.34 0.67
C GLY A 298 -18.38 -76.57 0.26
N ARG A 299 -17.22 -77.18 0.58
CA ARG A 299 -15.91 -77.10 -0.13
C ARG A 299 -15.10 -75.80 0.01
N ASP A 300 -13.76 -75.82 0.03
CA ASP A 300 -12.74 -76.90 0.22
C ASP A 300 -11.37 -76.22 0.45
N ASP A 301 -10.39 -76.95 1.01
CA ASP A 301 -8.92 -76.66 1.00
C ASP A 301 -8.43 -75.32 1.64
N GLY A 302 -7.50 -75.28 2.61
CA GLY A 302 -6.79 -76.37 3.31
C GLY A 302 -5.58 -75.86 4.15
N SER A 303 -4.70 -76.79 4.53
CA SER A 303 -3.45 -76.66 5.32
C SER A 303 -3.55 -76.27 6.81
N GLU A 304 -3.43 -77.29 7.66
CA GLU A 304 -3.05 -77.23 9.09
C GLU A 304 -1.52 -77.15 9.30
N GLU A 305 -1.09 -76.62 10.46
CA GLU A 305 0.05 -77.02 11.34
C GLU A 305 -0.38 -76.53 12.78
N GLU A 306 -0.54 -77.26 13.90
CA GLU A 306 0.02 -78.52 14.48
C GLU A 306 1.53 -78.43 14.81
N GLU A 307 2.15 -78.86 15.94
CA GLU A 307 1.85 -79.32 17.34
C GLU A 307 2.82 -78.53 18.30
N GLU A 308 2.97 -78.61 19.64
CA GLU A 308 2.51 -79.38 20.84
C GLU A 308 1.81 -78.37 21.84
N ASP A 309 1.37 -78.55 23.11
CA ASP A 309 1.57 -79.46 24.29
C ASP A 309 2.96 -79.42 24.98
N GLU A 310 3.19 -79.74 26.28
CA GLU A 310 2.43 -80.32 27.43
C GLU A 310 2.34 -79.28 28.62
N GLU A 311 1.63 -79.35 29.77
CA GLU A 311 0.57 -80.22 30.38
C GLU A 311 -0.18 -79.43 31.54
N GLU A 312 -0.59 -80.07 32.65
CA GLU A 312 -1.54 -79.68 33.74
C GLU A 312 -0.86 -79.44 35.14
N GLU A 313 -1.45 -79.40 36.37
CA GLU A 313 -2.73 -79.78 37.05
C GLU A 313 -3.17 -78.62 38.04
N ASP A 314 -4.26 -78.58 38.83
CA ASP A 314 -5.33 -79.52 39.28
C ASP A 314 -6.63 -78.73 39.66
N GLU A 315 -7.78 -79.38 39.86
CA GLU A 315 -9.10 -78.76 40.09
C GLU A 315 -9.49 -78.39 41.55
N GLY A 316 -10.03 -77.16 41.69
CA GLY A 316 -11.40 -76.94 42.18
C GLY A 316 -11.66 -76.80 43.70
N PRO A 317 -12.94 -76.82 44.17
CA PRO A 317 -14.20 -76.69 43.40
C PRO A 317 -15.22 -75.66 44.01
N ARG A 318 -16.26 -75.31 43.22
CA ARG A 318 -17.63 -74.88 43.64
C ARG A 318 -17.80 -73.92 44.85
N ASN A 319 -18.36 -72.73 44.62
CA ASN A 319 -19.83 -72.56 44.67
C ASN A 319 -20.33 -71.16 44.21
N ASN A 320 -21.62 -71.07 43.86
CA ASN A 320 -22.27 -69.86 43.35
C ASN A 320 -23.25 -69.26 44.38
N ARG A 321 -23.13 -67.95 44.72
CA ARG A 321 -24.25 -67.01 44.99
C ARG A 321 -23.82 -65.58 45.39
N GLN A 322 -24.11 -64.65 44.49
CA GLN A 322 -24.76 -63.33 44.68
C GLN A 322 -24.22 -62.21 45.62
N ASP A 323 -24.37 -60.99 45.09
CA ASP A 323 -24.71 -59.72 45.76
C ASP A 323 -23.68 -59.00 46.64
N GLY A 324 -22.47 -58.80 46.09
CA GLY A 324 -21.56 -57.70 46.48
C GLY A 324 -21.64 -56.52 45.50
N ARG A 325 -22.69 -55.69 45.59
CA ARG A 325 -23.02 -54.61 44.62
C ARG A 325 -22.10 -53.37 44.73
N SER A 326 -20.81 -53.54 44.47
CA SER A 326 -19.84 -52.44 44.40
C SER A 326 -20.16 -51.52 43.21
N GLN A 327 -20.64 -50.32 43.49
CA GLN A 327 -20.95 -49.32 42.48
C GLN A 327 -19.68 -48.85 41.77
N ALA A 328 -19.49 -49.26 40.52
CA ALA A 328 -18.62 -48.51 39.61
C ALA A 328 -19.20 -47.09 39.48
N SER A 329 -18.50 -46.09 40.02
CA SER A 329 -19.00 -44.73 40.02
C SER A 329 -18.99 -44.17 38.61
N SER A 330 -20.15 -43.69 38.16
CA SER A 330 -20.33 -42.99 36.89
C SER A 330 -19.62 -41.63 36.92
N GLY A 331 -18.30 -41.65 36.74
CA GLY A 331 -17.45 -40.46 36.76
C GLY A 331 -17.73 -39.55 35.56
N ALA A 332 -18.48 -38.47 35.79
CA ALA A 332 -18.85 -37.54 34.72
C ALA A 332 -17.60 -36.91 34.05
N PRO A 333 -17.60 -36.71 32.72
CA PRO A 333 -16.41 -36.38 31.91
C PRO A 333 -15.86 -34.94 32.08
N TYR A 334 -16.22 -34.27 33.19
CA TYR A 334 -15.80 -32.91 33.54
C TYR A 334 -14.68 -32.86 34.60
N GLY A 335 -14.52 -33.92 35.41
CA GLY A 335 -13.69 -33.92 36.62
C GLY A 335 -12.28 -33.32 36.46
N PRO A 336 -11.43 -33.84 35.54
CA PRO A 336 -10.06 -33.33 35.36
C PRO A 336 -10.00 -31.86 34.92
N TYR A 337 -10.90 -31.45 34.03
CA TYR A 337 -10.91 -30.08 33.49
C TYR A 337 -11.41 -29.06 34.53
N GLN A 338 -12.40 -29.42 35.35
CA GLN A 338 -12.84 -28.58 36.46
C GLN A 338 -11.76 -28.44 37.55
N HIS A 339 -10.93 -29.47 37.76
CA HIS A 339 -9.76 -29.38 38.64
C HIS A 339 -8.70 -28.42 38.08
N MET A 340 -8.28 -28.60 36.82
CA MET A 340 -7.28 -27.73 36.18
C MET A 340 -7.70 -26.25 36.05
N ILE A 341 -9.01 -25.99 35.90
CA ILE A 341 -9.54 -24.60 35.94
C ILE A 341 -9.32 -24.00 37.34
N ARG A 342 -9.67 -24.74 38.41
CA ARG A 342 -9.50 -24.29 39.81
C ARG A 342 -8.04 -24.16 40.23
N ASP A 343 -7.17 -25.05 39.77
CA ASP A 343 -5.72 -25.00 40.01
C ASP A 343 -5.09 -23.74 39.39
N SER A 344 -5.69 -23.20 38.32
CA SER A 344 -5.19 -22.07 37.55
C SER A 344 -5.91 -20.78 37.96
N GLU A 345 -5.41 -20.10 39.01
CA GLU A 345 -6.00 -18.86 39.55
C GLU A 345 -6.35 -17.84 38.45
N GLY A 346 -5.48 -17.69 37.44
CA GLY A 346 -5.70 -16.81 36.29
C GLY A 346 -6.86 -17.22 35.38
N ILE A 347 -7.08 -18.53 35.15
CA ILE A 347 -8.23 -19.02 34.37
C ILE A 347 -9.50 -19.02 35.20
N GLN A 348 -9.48 -19.47 36.47
CA GLN A 348 -10.66 -19.42 37.33
C GLN A 348 -11.18 -17.99 37.45
N LYS A 349 -10.31 -17.03 37.76
CA LYS A 349 -10.66 -15.61 37.85
C LYS A 349 -11.22 -15.05 36.55
N LEU A 350 -10.69 -15.47 35.39
CA LEU A 350 -11.24 -15.08 34.09
C LEU A 350 -12.63 -15.66 33.87
N VAL A 351 -12.86 -16.94 34.23
CA VAL A 351 -14.18 -17.57 34.14
C VAL A 351 -15.18 -16.84 35.02
N ASP A 352 -14.83 -16.57 36.28
CA ASP A 352 -15.67 -15.83 37.24
C ASP A 352 -15.99 -14.41 36.72
N GLU A 353 -14.98 -13.72 36.18
CA GLU A 353 -15.10 -12.38 35.62
C GLU A 353 -15.98 -12.34 34.37
N LEU A 354 -15.92 -13.37 33.51
CA LEU A 354 -16.78 -13.49 32.34
C LEU A 354 -18.21 -13.90 32.71
N GLU A 355 -18.41 -14.82 33.66
CA GLU A 355 -19.73 -15.22 34.17
C GLU A 355 -20.46 -14.06 34.86
N ALA A 356 -19.74 -13.21 35.59
CA ALA A 356 -20.30 -11.99 36.17
C ALA A 356 -20.65 -10.94 35.11
N ARG A 357 -19.84 -10.79 34.05
CA ARG A 357 -20.00 -9.72 33.04
C ARG A 357 -20.96 -10.04 31.90
N PHE A 358 -21.07 -11.30 31.46
CA PHE A 358 -21.64 -11.63 30.15
C PHE A 358 -22.75 -12.69 30.21
N ASP A 359 -23.78 -12.50 29.38
CA ASP A 359 -24.85 -13.49 29.18
C ASP A 359 -24.61 -14.35 27.92
N LEU A 360 -24.41 -15.65 28.10
CA LEU A 360 -24.18 -16.59 27.00
C LEU A 360 -25.43 -16.82 26.13
N GLU A 361 -26.65 -16.65 26.66
CA GLU A 361 -27.88 -16.73 25.87
C GLU A 361 -28.00 -15.57 24.86
N SER A 362 -27.39 -14.43 25.16
CA SER A 362 -27.35 -13.26 24.29
C SER A 362 -26.12 -13.24 23.37
N ILE A 363 -25.21 -14.22 23.46
CA ILE A 363 -23.97 -14.28 22.70
C ILE A 363 -24.07 -15.26 21.52
N ALA A 364 -23.54 -14.86 20.38
CA ALA A 364 -23.49 -15.64 19.15
C ALA A 364 -22.18 -16.44 19.03
N THR A 365 -21.04 -15.81 19.29
CA THR A 365 -19.71 -16.44 19.09
C THR A 365 -18.71 -15.88 20.08
N ILE A 366 -17.87 -16.75 20.64
CA ILE A 366 -16.72 -16.36 21.45
C ILE A 366 -15.44 -16.83 20.76
N SER A 367 -14.46 -15.94 20.65
CA SER A 367 -13.16 -16.20 20.05
C SER A 367 -12.06 -15.78 21.01
N TYR A 368 -11.05 -16.62 21.19
CA TYR A 368 -9.90 -16.31 22.05
C TYR A 368 -8.61 -16.88 21.46
N ALA A 369 -7.44 -16.41 21.93
CA ALA A 369 -6.15 -16.95 21.47
C ALA A 369 -5.27 -17.40 22.63
N LEU A 370 -4.89 -18.69 22.59
CA LEU A 370 -3.74 -19.18 23.35
C LEU A 370 -2.46 -18.70 22.66
N ALA A 371 -1.59 -18.07 23.43
CA ALA A 371 -0.23 -17.74 23.04
C ALA A 371 0.77 -18.59 23.84
N VAL A 372 1.79 -19.10 23.16
CA VAL A 372 2.84 -19.96 23.72
C VAL A 372 4.18 -19.33 23.43
N CYS A 373 4.86 -18.80 24.45
CA CYS A 373 6.24 -18.33 24.36
C CYS A 373 7.19 -19.50 24.59
N LEU A 374 7.84 -19.99 23.53
CA LEU A 374 8.84 -21.05 23.59
C LEU A 374 10.22 -20.45 23.87
N ASN A 375 10.73 -20.67 25.09
CA ASN A 375 12.15 -20.49 25.39
C ASN A 375 12.92 -21.77 25.01
N TYR A 376 14.20 -21.64 24.64
CA TYR A 376 15.05 -22.74 24.18
C TYR A 376 16.45 -22.63 24.79
N THR A 377 16.91 -23.70 25.43
CA THR A 377 18.33 -23.86 25.79
C THR A 377 18.89 -25.14 25.17
N THR A 378 20.16 -25.09 24.78
CA THR A 378 20.88 -26.29 24.33
C THR A 378 21.18 -27.23 25.49
N THR A 379 21.60 -28.45 25.19
CA THR A 379 22.16 -29.39 26.18
C THR A 379 23.40 -28.88 26.93
N ALA A 380 24.03 -27.80 26.46
CA ALA A 380 25.10 -27.07 27.16
C ALA A 380 24.59 -25.91 28.05
N ASN A 381 23.27 -25.83 28.24
CA ASN A 381 22.55 -24.74 28.91
C ASN A 381 22.78 -23.33 28.31
N GLU A 382 23.16 -23.25 27.03
CA GLU A 382 23.26 -22.00 26.27
C GLU A 382 21.87 -21.61 25.73
N THR A 383 21.32 -20.47 26.16
CA THR A 383 20.09 -19.85 25.61
C THR A 383 20.29 -19.41 24.17
N ARG A 384 19.37 -19.79 23.27
CA ARG A 384 19.45 -19.44 21.84
C ARG A 384 18.09 -19.01 21.29
N CYS A 385 18.09 -18.08 20.35
CA CYS A 385 16.87 -17.67 19.65
C CYS A 385 16.33 -18.79 18.77
N LEU A 386 15.00 -18.92 18.70
CA LEU A 386 14.33 -19.65 17.64
C LEU A 386 13.87 -18.67 16.54
N LEU A 387 13.88 -19.13 15.29
CA LEU A 387 13.21 -18.51 14.15
C LEU A 387 12.49 -19.59 13.35
N ALA A 388 11.34 -19.29 12.75
CA ALA A 388 10.66 -20.25 11.88
C ALA A 388 11.39 -20.37 10.53
N ASP A 389 11.67 -21.61 10.11
CA ASP A 389 12.16 -21.94 8.77
C ASP A 389 10.98 -21.98 7.79
N ARG A 390 11.07 -21.15 6.74
CA ARG A 390 10.05 -21.00 5.70
C ARG A 390 9.83 -22.27 4.86
N ASN A 391 10.85 -23.10 4.69
CA ASN A 391 10.79 -24.31 3.87
C ASN A 391 10.07 -25.42 4.65
N MET A 392 10.48 -25.67 5.89
CA MET A 392 9.80 -26.61 6.79
C MET A 392 8.34 -26.16 7.04
N LEU A 393 8.12 -24.86 7.22
CA LEU A 393 6.78 -24.28 7.32
C LEU A 393 5.95 -24.43 6.03
N ALA A 394 6.56 -24.59 4.86
CA ALA A 394 5.82 -24.81 3.62
C ALA A 394 5.26 -26.23 3.50
N GLU A 395 5.85 -27.20 4.22
CA GLU A 395 5.34 -28.58 4.30
C GLU A 395 4.07 -28.64 5.16
N GLU A 396 3.97 -27.76 6.17
CA GLU A 396 2.81 -27.60 7.05
C GLU A 396 1.54 -27.03 6.39
N TYR A 397 1.63 -26.56 5.13
CA TYR A 397 0.49 -25.96 4.41
C TYR A 397 0.40 -26.46 2.97
N SER A 398 -0.80 -26.93 2.60
CA SER A 398 -1.17 -27.41 1.27
C SER A 398 -0.92 -26.40 0.13
N SER A 399 -0.80 -25.10 0.44
CA SER A 399 -0.37 -24.08 -0.51
C SER A 399 0.49 -23.00 0.14
N SER A 400 1.50 -22.52 -0.60
CA SER A 400 2.31 -21.34 -0.27
C SER A 400 1.52 -20.01 -0.25
N ARG A 401 0.20 -20.06 -0.47
CA ARG A 401 -0.75 -18.94 -0.31
C ARG A 401 -1.49 -18.95 1.04
N ASP A 402 -1.50 -20.07 1.76
CA ASP A 402 -2.28 -20.24 2.99
C ASP A 402 -1.65 -19.50 4.17
N PHE A 403 -0.32 -19.41 4.18
CA PHE A 403 0.46 -18.60 5.11
C PHE A 403 1.10 -17.39 4.43
N THR A 404 1.45 -16.39 5.24
CA THR A 404 2.23 -15.21 4.85
C THR A 404 3.46 -15.17 5.72
N PHE A 405 4.63 -15.30 5.08
CA PHE A 405 5.94 -15.24 5.73
C PHE A 405 6.46 -13.80 5.82
N TYR A 406 7.17 -13.49 6.90
CA TYR A 406 7.79 -12.19 7.18
C TYR A 406 9.27 -12.40 7.57
N PRO A 407 10.20 -12.23 6.62
CA PRO A 407 11.64 -12.24 6.88
C PRO A 407 12.06 -11.39 8.07
N GLN A 408 13.07 -11.84 8.82
CA GLN A 408 13.76 -11.05 9.85
C GLN A 408 15.24 -10.92 9.49
N ALA A 409 15.90 -9.83 9.90
CA ALA A 409 17.31 -9.58 9.55
C ALA A 409 17.64 -9.68 8.04
N PHE A 410 16.65 -9.36 7.18
CA PHE A 410 16.63 -9.56 5.72
C PHE A 410 16.69 -11.03 5.22
N HIS A 411 16.73 -12.03 6.09
CA HIS A 411 16.93 -13.44 5.70
C HIS A 411 15.69 -14.04 4.99
N PRO A 412 15.80 -14.57 3.75
CA PRO A 412 14.63 -15.01 2.96
C PRO A 412 13.94 -16.28 3.49
N THR A 413 14.65 -17.06 4.31
CA THR A 413 14.23 -18.36 4.85
C THR A 413 13.83 -18.32 6.34
N TYR A 414 14.24 -17.33 7.12
CA TYR A 414 14.06 -17.35 8.59
C TYR A 414 13.32 -16.11 9.10
N GLY A 415 12.36 -16.29 10.01
CA GLY A 415 11.63 -15.19 10.61
C GLY A 415 10.29 -15.54 11.24
N ASN A 416 9.28 -14.74 10.91
CA ASN A 416 7.94 -14.75 11.49
C ASN A 416 6.89 -15.14 10.42
N PHE A 417 5.70 -15.59 10.82
CA PHE A 417 4.64 -15.96 9.88
C PHE A 417 3.23 -15.76 10.43
N SER A 418 2.22 -15.74 9.54
CA SER A 418 0.80 -15.79 9.91
C SER A 418 -0.02 -16.53 8.87
N SER A 419 -0.96 -17.36 9.30
CA SER A 419 -1.89 -18.15 8.48
C SER A 419 -3.33 -17.85 8.89
N SER A 420 -4.29 -18.09 7.98
CA SER A 420 -5.72 -18.07 8.31
C SER A 420 -6.25 -19.39 8.90
N ARG A 421 -5.42 -20.44 8.91
CA ARG A 421 -5.72 -21.79 9.41
C ARG A 421 -4.55 -22.37 10.24
N PRO A 422 -4.78 -23.38 11.10
CA PRO A 422 -3.69 -24.08 11.78
C PRO A 422 -2.69 -24.73 10.81
N PRO A 423 -1.42 -24.93 11.22
CA PRO A 423 -0.46 -25.80 10.55
C PRO A 423 -0.85 -27.28 10.69
N SER A 424 -0.33 -28.13 9.82
CA SER A 424 -0.72 -29.55 9.74
C SER A 424 -0.42 -30.36 11.00
N PHE A 425 0.63 -30.03 11.77
CA PHE A 425 0.94 -30.70 13.04
C PHE A 425 -0.17 -30.57 14.10
N LEU A 426 -1.04 -29.54 14.01
CA LEU A 426 -2.21 -29.42 14.87
C LEU A 426 -3.45 -30.16 14.34
N ASN A 427 -3.45 -30.68 13.11
CA ASN A 427 -4.66 -31.26 12.48
C ASN A 427 -5.24 -32.43 13.28
N SER A 428 -4.41 -33.37 13.75
CA SER A 428 -4.89 -34.55 14.49
C SER A 428 -5.63 -34.14 15.77
N LEU A 429 -5.04 -33.25 16.56
CA LEU A 429 -5.63 -32.77 17.82
C LEU A 429 -6.84 -31.87 17.58
N THR A 430 -6.77 -30.93 16.63
CA THR A 430 -7.89 -30.02 16.33
C THR A 430 -9.09 -30.71 15.69
N THR A 431 -8.87 -31.82 14.96
CA THR A 431 -9.95 -32.69 14.46
C THR A 431 -10.59 -33.48 15.60
N ALA A 432 -9.79 -34.10 16.47
CA ALA A 432 -10.29 -34.80 17.66
C ALA A 432 -11.09 -33.86 18.59
N MET A 433 -10.56 -32.67 18.87
CA MET A 433 -11.27 -31.65 19.66
C MET A 433 -12.58 -31.22 19.00
N ARG A 434 -12.63 -31.01 17.67
CA ARG A 434 -13.89 -30.63 16.99
C ARG A 434 -14.93 -31.73 17.10
N GLY A 435 -14.59 -32.97 16.73
CA GLY A 435 -15.53 -34.09 16.77
C GLY A 435 -16.06 -34.32 18.18
N ASN A 436 -15.19 -34.45 19.16
CA ASN A 436 -15.58 -34.60 20.56
C ASN A 436 -16.42 -33.42 21.12
N MET A 437 -16.32 -32.21 20.54
CA MET A 437 -17.19 -31.09 20.92
C MET A 437 -18.50 -31.07 20.13
N SER A 438 -18.49 -31.56 18.89
CA SER A 438 -19.68 -31.79 18.05
C SER A 438 -20.58 -32.86 18.68
N ASP A 439 -20.02 -33.99 19.11
CA ASP A 439 -20.77 -35.10 19.69
C ASP A 439 -21.45 -34.70 21.02
N ARG A 440 -20.74 -33.93 21.87
CA ARG A 440 -21.30 -33.28 23.07
C ARG A 440 -22.42 -32.28 22.80
N ASN A 441 -22.62 -31.88 21.54
CA ASN A 441 -23.62 -30.92 21.11
C ASN A 441 -24.47 -31.48 19.94
N GLU A 442 -24.85 -32.76 20.03
CA GLU A 442 -25.79 -33.43 19.11
C GLU A 442 -25.38 -33.36 17.62
N GLY A 443 -24.07 -33.41 17.35
CA GLY A 443 -23.51 -33.36 15.99
C GLY A 443 -23.31 -31.95 15.41
N ALA A 444 -23.48 -30.90 16.21
CA ALA A 444 -23.35 -29.52 15.74
C ALA A 444 -21.88 -29.06 15.62
N ASP A 445 -21.50 -28.46 14.49
CA ASP A 445 -20.17 -27.83 14.33
C ASP A 445 -20.06 -26.54 15.18
N VAL A 446 -19.72 -26.73 16.45
CA VAL A 446 -19.57 -25.67 17.44
C VAL A 446 -18.13 -25.18 17.60
N LEU A 447 -17.10 -25.95 17.21
CA LEU A 447 -15.70 -25.67 17.55
C LEU A 447 -14.78 -25.53 16.33
N SER A 448 -14.24 -24.33 16.15
CA SER A 448 -13.41 -23.96 15.01
C SER A 448 -12.04 -23.42 15.43
N PHE A 449 -11.04 -23.72 14.60
CA PHE A 449 -9.67 -23.23 14.74
C PHE A 449 -9.28 -22.54 13.44
N GLY A 450 -8.68 -21.35 13.52
CA GLY A 450 -8.40 -20.54 12.35
C GLY A 450 -7.06 -19.83 12.46
N TYR A 451 -7.09 -18.50 12.59
CA TYR A 451 -5.89 -17.66 12.53
C TYR A 451 -4.78 -18.18 13.46
N PHE A 452 -3.62 -18.44 12.87
CA PHE A 452 -2.42 -18.89 13.56
C PHE A 452 -1.24 -17.95 13.23
N GLN A 453 -0.36 -17.65 14.17
CA GLN A 453 0.86 -16.89 13.88
C GLN A 453 2.05 -17.31 14.73
N GLY A 454 3.24 -17.23 14.15
CA GLY A 454 4.52 -17.43 14.85
C GLY A 454 5.40 -16.20 14.74
N TYR A 455 6.00 -15.75 15.84
CA TYR A 455 6.99 -14.67 15.82
C TYR A 455 7.94 -14.63 17.02
N SER A 456 9.19 -14.20 16.81
CA SER A 456 10.15 -13.95 17.90
C SER A 456 9.70 -12.78 18.79
N ASN A 457 9.79 -12.92 20.12
CA ASN A 457 9.41 -11.88 21.10
C ASN A 457 10.26 -10.61 21.02
N ILE A 458 11.40 -10.63 20.34
CA ILE A 458 12.13 -9.41 19.92
C ILE A 458 11.21 -8.42 19.19
N LYS A 459 10.18 -8.92 18.50
CA LYS A 459 9.09 -8.12 17.93
C LYS A 459 8.33 -7.32 18.99
N ARG A 460 8.04 -7.87 20.18
CA ARG A 460 7.37 -7.17 21.30
C ARG A 460 8.28 -6.12 21.90
N SER A 461 9.56 -6.43 22.09
CA SER A 461 10.56 -5.53 22.67
C SER A 461 10.68 -4.21 21.90
N VAL A 462 10.64 -4.25 20.54
CA VAL A 462 10.64 -3.04 19.69
C VAL A 462 9.25 -2.48 19.36
N ARG A 463 8.15 -3.21 19.66
CA ARG A 463 6.77 -2.72 19.48
C ARG A 463 5.73 -3.47 20.30
N HIS A 464 5.16 -2.78 21.30
CA HIS A 464 3.93 -3.22 21.96
C HIS A 464 2.71 -3.08 21.01
N SER A 465 2.68 -2.08 20.13
CA SER A 465 1.69 -1.95 19.05
C SER A 465 2.30 -1.61 17.69
N PRO A 466 1.60 -1.84 16.56
CA PRO A 466 2.04 -1.40 15.22
C PRO A 466 2.29 0.11 15.10
N HIS A 467 1.80 0.93 16.05
CA HIS A 467 2.03 2.36 16.06
C HIS A 467 3.36 2.77 16.74
N ASP A 468 4.02 1.90 17.50
CA ASP A 468 5.16 2.29 18.36
C ASP A 468 6.55 2.08 17.72
N LEU A 469 6.64 1.34 16.61
CA LEU A 469 7.90 1.08 15.89
C LEU A 469 8.33 2.32 15.09
N LEU A 470 9.28 3.10 15.60
CA LEU A 470 9.76 4.35 15.00
C LEU A 470 10.45 4.12 13.64
N ALA A 471 11.15 2.99 13.52
CA ALA A 471 11.79 2.55 12.27
C ALA A 471 10.82 2.41 11.07
N THR A 472 9.50 2.40 11.29
CA THR A 472 8.48 2.33 10.22
C THR A 472 7.80 3.66 9.89
N LYS A 473 8.29 4.79 10.44
CA LYS A 473 7.59 6.09 10.38
C LYS A 473 8.04 7.04 9.29
N GLY A 474 9.06 6.72 8.49
CA GLY A 474 9.53 7.61 7.42
C GLY A 474 10.02 8.99 7.88
N TYR A 475 10.39 9.14 9.16
CA TYR A 475 10.66 10.45 9.75
C TYR A 475 11.86 11.16 9.13
N ALA A 476 12.90 10.42 8.70
CA ALA A 476 14.06 11.02 8.06
C ALA A 476 13.71 11.60 6.68
N THR A 477 12.96 10.83 5.88
CA THR A 477 12.40 11.29 4.59
C THR A 477 11.49 12.49 4.79
N ALA A 478 10.57 12.43 5.77
CA ALA A 478 9.63 13.51 6.08
C ALA A 478 10.30 14.78 6.62
N ALA A 479 11.45 14.66 7.30
CA ALA A 479 12.22 15.79 7.80
C ALA A 479 13.06 16.48 6.71
N MET A 480 13.71 15.70 5.83
CA MET A 480 14.79 16.20 4.98
C MET A 480 14.40 16.36 3.50
N ALA A 481 13.52 15.52 2.96
CA ALA A 481 13.12 15.57 1.55
C ALA A 481 12.03 16.61 1.23
N VAL A 482 11.49 17.30 2.25
CA VAL A 482 10.54 18.42 2.06
C VAL A 482 11.28 19.74 1.80
N PRO A 483 10.94 20.51 0.76
CA PRO A 483 11.52 21.84 0.52
C PRO A 483 11.27 22.82 1.66
N ALA A 484 12.22 23.73 1.91
CA ALA A 484 12.07 24.78 2.94
C ALA A 484 10.84 25.67 2.68
N SER A 485 10.63 26.07 1.42
CA SER A 485 9.44 26.79 0.91
C SER A 485 8.12 26.11 1.29
N HIS A 486 8.04 24.78 1.09
CA HIS A 486 6.85 23.98 1.35
C HIS A 486 6.61 23.67 2.82
N ALA A 487 7.68 23.47 3.59
CA ALA A 487 7.57 23.38 5.05
C ALA A 487 7.09 24.72 5.65
N ALA A 488 7.63 25.86 5.19
CA ALA A 488 7.23 27.19 5.63
C ALA A 488 5.84 27.65 5.13
N ALA A 489 5.16 26.86 4.29
CA ALA A 489 3.87 27.23 3.72
C ALA A 489 2.77 27.44 4.79
N THR A 490 2.81 26.66 5.88
CA THR A 490 1.92 26.81 7.04
C THR A 490 2.67 26.54 8.34
N ALA A 491 2.29 27.21 9.45
CA ALA A 491 2.90 26.97 10.75
C ALA A 491 2.74 25.51 11.26
N LEU A 492 1.70 24.80 10.82
CA LEU A 492 1.52 23.37 11.09
C LEU A 492 2.57 22.53 10.36
N SER A 493 2.83 22.84 9.08
CA SER A 493 3.87 22.20 8.27
C SER A 493 5.26 22.47 8.85
N SER A 494 5.58 23.71 9.23
CA SER A 494 6.85 24.08 9.86
C SER A 494 7.06 23.32 11.17
N ARG A 495 6.08 23.35 12.08
CA ARG A 495 6.16 22.66 13.37
C ARG A 495 6.26 21.13 13.20
N ARG A 496 5.59 20.56 12.20
CA ARG A 496 5.66 19.13 11.89
C ARG A 496 7.06 18.73 11.40
N ARG A 497 7.65 19.48 10.46
CA ARG A 497 9.04 19.26 10.01
C ARG A 497 10.02 19.37 11.17
N GLU A 498 9.91 20.43 11.97
CA GLU A 498 10.81 20.67 13.11
C GLU A 498 10.69 19.56 14.16
N THR A 499 9.49 19.02 14.38
CA THR A 499 9.30 17.84 15.23
C THR A 499 10.07 16.64 14.70
N PHE A 500 9.97 16.32 13.40
CA PHE A 500 10.70 15.20 12.80
C PHE A 500 12.22 15.41 12.77
N LEU A 501 12.70 16.63 12.50
CA LEU A 501 14.12 16.99 12.59
C LEU A 501 14.64 16.75 14.01
N ARG A 502 13.92 17.22 15.04
CA ARG A 502 14.28 16.95 16.44
C ARG A 502 14.25 15.46 16.79
N THR A 503 13.32 14.68 16.24
CA THR A 503 13.29 13.22 16.41
C THR A 503 14.53 12.54 15.84
N ILE A 504 14.90 12.80 14.58
CA ILE A 504 16.07 12.15 13.95
C ILE A 504 17.41 12.65 14.52
N ARG A 505 17.46 13.84 15.11
CA ARG A 505 18.64 14.38 15.82
C ARG A 505 18.73 13.97 17.30
N GLY A 506 17.76 13.23 17.84
CA GLY A 506 17.67 12.90 19.26
C GLY A 506 17.21 14.06 20.18
N GLN A 507 17.07 15.26 19.62
CA GLN A 507 16.66 16.49 20.31
C GLN A 507 15.19 16.49 20.78
N ALA A 508 14.42 15.44 20.53
CA ALA A 508 13.10 15.24 21.13
C ALA A 508 13.19 14.62 22.54
N THR A 509 14.32 13.99 22.89
CA THR A 509 14.61 13.41 24.21
C THR A 509 16.03 13.78 24.65
N PRO A 510 16.30 15.04 25.07
CA PRO A 510 17.67 15.52 25.31
C PRO A 510 18.48 14.68 26.29
N ASP A 511 17.84 14.15 27.34
CA ASP A 511 18.47 13.37 28.41
C ASP A 511 18.79 11.91 28.00
N ASN A 512 18.16 11.43 26.92
CA ASN A 512 18.53 10.20 26.22
C ASN A 512 18.28 10.39 24.71
N PRO A 513 19.26 10.93 23.95
CA PRO A 513 19.07 11.24 22.53
C PRO A 513 18.78 9.99 21.67
N GLN A 514 19.25 8.81 22.10
CA GLN A 514 19.01 7.55 21.38
C GLN A 514 17.52 7.14 21.45
N ALA A 515 16.79 7.52 22.51
CA ALA A 515 15.39 7.13 22.70
C ALA A 515 14.39 7.74 21.69
N SER A 516 14.74 8.83 21.00
CA SER A 516 13.91 9.39 19.91
C SER A 516 14.47 9.17 18.50
N LYS A 517 15.77 8.93 18.35
CA LYS A 517 16.36 8.52 17.05
C LYS A 517 15.81 7.14 16.65
N PRO A 518 15.13 6.97 15.50
CA PRO A 518 14.37 5.75 15.19
C PRO A 518 15.16 4.44 15.35
N PHE A 519 16.23 4.23 14.57
CA PHE A 519 16.99 2.98 14.60
C PHE A 519 17.81 2.80 15.88
N ALA A 520 18.22 3.89 16.52
CA ALA A 520 18.94 3.86 17.80
C ALA A 520 18.07 3.36 18.94
N ARG A 521 16.81 3.82 19.01
CA ARG A 521 15.82 3.35 20.00
C ARG A 521 15.55 1.86 19.82
N GLU A 522 15.23 1.41 18.60
CA GLU A 522 14.94 -0.02 18.40
C GLU A 522 16.19 -0.88 18.71
N ARG A 523 17.39 -0.40 18.36
CA ARG A 523 18.67 -1.02 18.74
C ARG A 523 18.84 -1.14 20.25
N GLN A 524 18.51 -0.10 21.02
CA GLN A 524 18.56 -0.15 22.49
C GLN A 524 17.54 -1.15 23.05
N GLN A 525 16.32 -1.20 22.50
CA GLN A 525 15.28 -2.14 22.94
C GLN A 525 15.60 -3.60 22.61
N ILE A 526 16.22 -3.89 21.45
CA ILE A 526 16.75 -5.24 21.17
C ILE A 526 17.91 -5.56 22.12
N GLN A 527 18.77 -4.59 22.45
CA GLN A 527 19.89 -4.86 23.36
C GLN A 527 19.42 -5.22 24.77
N VAL A 528 18.44 -4.50 25.33
CA VAL A 528 17.80 -4.87 26.62
C VAL A 528 17.19 -6.27 26.57
N ALA A 529 16.57 -6.67 25.46
CA ALA A 529 16.01 -8.02 25.30
C ALA A 529 17.07 -9.11 25.11
N ILE A 530 18.28 -8.78 24.63
CA ILE A 530 19.44 -9.69 24.67
C ILE A 530 19.94 -9.83 26.10
N ASP A 531 20.15 -8.70 26.78
CA ASP A 531 20.79 -8.63 28.10
C ASP A 531 19.90 -9.23 29.23
N GLY A 532 18.58 -9.24 29.03
CA GLY A 532 17.60 -9.92 29.90
C GLY A 532 17.10 -11.27 29.38
N GLU A 533 17.70 -11.82 28.32
CA GLU A 533 17.33 -13.10 27.69
C GLU A 533 15.85 -13.24 27.26
N GLU A 534 15.15 -12.14 26.96
CA GLU A 534 13.73 -12.07 26.55
C GLU A 534 13.47 -12.55 25.09
N VAL A 535 14.05 -13.69 24.71
CA VAL A 535 14.29 -14.07 23.31
C VAL A 535 13.31 -15.11 22.74
N ALA A 536 12.35 -15.57 23.54
CA ALA A 536 11.39 -16.63 23.21
C ALA A 536 10.68 -16.44 21.86
N TYR A 537 10.28 -17.54 21.23
CA TYR A 537 9.45 -17.50 20.02
C TYR A 537 7.98 -17.81 20.35
N ARG A 538 7.09 -16.92 19.95
CA ARG A 538 5.68 -16.94 20.32
C ARG A 538 4.83 -17.52 19.19
N LEU A 539 4.21 -18.66 19.46
CA LEU A 539 3.13 -19.22 18.65
C LEU A 539 1.78 -18.77 19.20
N GLU A 540 0.78 -18.52 18.36
CA GLU A 540 -0.56 -18.12 18.78
C GLU A 540 -1.62 -18.81 17.94
N GLN A 541 -2.56 -19.53 18.58
CA GLN A 541 -3.71 -20.19 17.93
C GLN A 541 -5.02 -19.54 18.37
N VAL A 542 -5.78 -19.00 17.42
CA VAL A 542 -7.16 -18.57 17.66
C VAL A 542 -8.10 -19.77 17.67
N VAL A 543 -8.83 -19.94 18.78
CA VAL A 543 -9.96 -20.85 18.96
C VAL A 543 -11.25 -20.04 18.83
N SER A 544 -12.35 -20.63 18.34
CA SER A 544 -13.66 -19.97 18.29
C SER A 544 -14.82 -20.94 18.41
N LEU A 545 -15.79 -20.59 19.25
CA LEU A 545 -16.98 -21.39 19.54
C LEU A 545 -18.26 -20.68 19.14
N ASP A 546 -19.16 -21.39 18.44
CA ASP A 546 -20.51 -20.92 18.10
C ASP A 546 -21.50 -21.24 19.22
N VAL A 547 -21.60 -20.31 20.17
CA VAL A 547 -22.41 -20.41 21.40
C VAL A 547 -23.91 -20.64 21.10
N ARG A 548 -24.37 -20.35 19.87
CA ARG A 548 -25.77 -20.56 19.44
C ARG A 548 -26.11 -22.03 19.26
N HIS A 549 -25.15 -22.82 18.76
CA HIS A 549 -25.36 -24.24 18.46
C HIS A 549 -24.90 -25.15 19.61
N MET A 550 -24.27 -24.60 20.66
CA MET A 550 -24.00 -25.33 21.89
C MET A 550 -25.31 -25.63 22.64
N LEU A 551 -25.46 -26.82 23.21
CA LEU A 551 -26.58 -27.20 24.07
C LEU A 551 -26.54 -26.40 25.39
N SER A 552 -27.71 -26.17 26.01
CA SER A 552 -27.81 -25.38 27.26
C SER A 552 -27.04 -25.99 28.45
N SER A 553 -26.73 -27.29 28.42
CA SER A 553 -25.86 -27.96 29.39
C SER A 553 -24.37 -27.63 29.17
N GLU A 554 -23.92 -27.62 27.92
CA GLU A 554 -22.52 -27.31 27.54
C GLU A 554 -22.26 -25.80 27.43
N ARG A 555 -23.30 -24.95 27.37
CA ARG A 555 -23.21 -23.48 27.23
C ARG A 555 -22.74 -22.79 28.52
N THR A 556 -21.51 -23.08 28.93
CA THR A 556 -20.86 -22.57 30.15
C THR A 556 -19.44 -22.06 29.84
N PHE A 557 -18.94 -21.06 30.58
CA PHE A 557 -17.58 -20.55 30.36
C PHE A 557 -16.47 -21.60 30.60
N PRO A 558 -16.56 -22.50 31.58
CA PRO A 558 -15.66 -23.66 31.72
C PRO A 558 -15.58 -24.53 30.45
N ALA A 559 -16.71 -24.88 29.84
CA ALA A 559 -16.74 -25.67 28.60
C ALA A 559 -16.20 -24.87 27.40
N ILE A 560 -16.47 -23.56 27.34
CA ILE A 560 -15.95 -22.66 26.30
C ILE A 560 -14.43 -22.52 26.35
N ILE A 561 -13.83 -22.46 27.55
CA ILE A 561 -12.38 -22.35 27.73
C ILE A 561 -11.66 -23.70 27.57
N ARG A 562 -12.32 -24.83 27.91
CA ARG A 562 -11.77 -26.21 27.92
C ARG A 562 -10.77 -26.57 26.80
N PRO A 563 -10.99 -26.22 25.51
CA PRO A 563 -10.02 -26.53 24.44
C PRO A 563 -8.60 -25.98 24.66
N ILE A 564 -8.42 -25.00 25.55
CA ILE A 564 -7.11 -24.42 25.85
C ILE A 564 -6.15 -25.44 26.48
N PHE A 565 -6.64 -26.32 27.36
CA PHE A 565 -5.79 -27.27 28.09
C PHE A 565 -5.16 -28.33 27.18
N GLN A 566 -5.90 -28.85 26.21
CA GLN A 566 -5.35 -29.80 25.24
C GLN A 566 -4.32 -29.16 24.30
N LEU A 567 -4.52 -27.89 23.90
CA LEU A 567 -3.50 -27.13 23.18
C LEU A 567 -2.24 -26.88 24.03
N MET A 568 -2.39 -26.50 25.31
CA MET A 568 -1.24 -26.32 26.21
C MET A 568 -0.48 -27.63 26.41
N ARG A 569 -1.18 -28.74 26.70
CA ARG A 569 -0.61 -30.08 26.86
C ARG A 569 0.09 -30.57 25.59
N PHE A 570 -0.39 -30.22 24.40
CA PHE A 570 0.33 -30.47 23.14
C PHE A 570 1.68 -29.74 23.09
N PHE A 571 1.72 -28.44 23.40
CA PHE A 571 2.97 -27.67 23.42
C PHE A 571 3.88 -27.93 24.63
N LEU A 572 3.45 -28.75 25.60
CA LEU A 572 4.27 -29.28 26.69
C LEU A 572 4.84 -30.68 26.39
N VAL A 573 4.03 -31.56 25.81
CA VAL A 573 4.30 -33.02 25.77
C VAL A 573 4.56 -33.55 24.35
N GLU A 574 4.19 -32.83 23.29
CA GLU A 574 4.35 -33.26 21.89
C GLU A 574 5.34 -32.40 21.10
N THR A 575 6.42 -31.97 21.77
CA THR A 575 7.57 -31.22 21.23
C THR A 575 7.97 -31.67 19.82
N ASP A 576 8.20 -32.97 19.64
CA ASP A 576 8.59 -33.63 18.39
C ASP A 576 7.68 -33.28 17.20
N SER A 577 6.39 -32.98 17.45
CA SER A 577 5.41 -32.67 16.41
C SER A 577 5.57 -31.29 15.79
N TYR A 578 6.32 -30.36 16.40
CA TYR A 578 6.43 -28.98 15.91
C TYR A 578 7.86 -28.42 15.87
N VAL A 579 8.86 -29.05 16.49
CA VAL A 579 10.23 -28.51 16.52
C VAL A 579 10.90 -28.43 15.14
N HIS A 580 10.47 -29.23 14.17
CA HIS A 580 10.99 -29.20 12.80
C HIS A 580 10.77 -27.85 12.10
N ILE A 581 9.80 -27.04 12.52
CA ILE A 581 9.60 -25.69 11.95
C ILE A 581 10.66 -24.68 12.39
N PHE A 582 11.56 -25.01 13.33
CA PHE A 582 12.46 -24.06 13.98
C PHE A 582 13.94 -24.21 13.66
N ARG A 583 14.57 -23.05 13.38
CA ARG A 583 16.02 -22.85 13.36
C ARG A 583 16.47 -22.20 14.67
N THR A 584 17.44 -22.79 15.36
CA THR A 584 18.08 -22.25 16.57
C THR A 584 19.26 -21.36 16.16
N THR A 585 19.48 -20.21 16.82
CA THR A 585 20.53 -19.24 16.46
C THR A 585 21.14 -18.60 17.72
N PRO A 586 22.48 -18.47 17.87
CA PRO A 586 23.09 -17.86 19.06
C PRO A 586 22.72 -16.38 19.19
N LEU A 587 22.63 -15.87 20.44
CA LEU A 587 22.35 -14.45 20.70
C LEU A 587 23.34 -13.47 20.06
N PRO A 588 24.66 -13.74 20.02
CA PRO A 588 25.65 -12.92 19.29
C PRO A 588 25.43 -12.87 17.77
N THR A 589 24.61 -13.76 17.22
CA THR A 589 24.25 -13.84 15.80
C THR A 589 22.87 -13.20 15.57
N PHE A 590 21.80 -13.76 16.14
CA PHE A 590 20.46 -13.19 16.15
C PHE A 590 19.96 -13.09 17.59
N PRO A 591 19.46 -11.92 18.04
CA PRO A 591 19.06 -10.76 17.23
C PRO A 591 20.15 -9.71 17.04
N ARG A 592 21.40 -9.94 17.51
CA ARG A 592 22.52 -8.98 17.44
C ARG A 592 22.77 -8.42 16.03
N ILE A 593 22.57 -9.21 14.96
CA ILE A 593 22.63 -8.73 13.57
C ILE A 593 21.63 -7.59 13.27
N MET A 594 20.45 -7.59 13.92
CA MET A 594 19.49 -6.48 13.82
C MET A 594 20.01 -5.21 14.50
N CYS A 595 20.76 -5.33 15.60
CA CYS A 595 21.45 -4.19 16.21
C CYS A 595 22.52 -3.60 15.28
N ALA A 596 23.28 -4.45 14.58
CA ALA A 596 24.27 -4.03 13.60
C ALA A 596 23.63 -3.29 12.40
N TYR A 597 22.60 -3.87 11.78
CA TYR A 597 21.83 -3.19 10.72
C TYR A 597 21.20 -1.88 11.21
N SER A 598 20.69 -1.84 12.45
CA SER A 598 20.12 -0.62 13.02
C SER A 598 21.17 0.48 13.21
N ARG A 599 22.41 0.14 13.60
CA ARG A 599 23.52 1.08 13.69
C ARG A 599 23.98 1.56 12.31
N LEU A 600 24.00 0.69 11.30
CA LEU A 600 24.23 1.07 9.91
C LEU A 600 23.19 2.11 9.42
N PHE A 601 21.89 1.84 9.62
CA PHE A 601 20.84 2.78 9.23
C PHE A 601 20.92 4.08 10.02
N GLU A 602 21.26 4.05 11.32
CA GLU A 602 21.51 5.27 12.10
C GLU A 602 22.63 6.13 11.46
N LEU A 603 23.79 5.54 11.18
CA LEU A 603 24.94 6.23 10.57
C LEU A 603 24.61 6.77 9.16
N ALA A 604 23.87 6.00 8.35
CA ALA A 604 23.47 6.44 7.02
C ALA A 604 22.47 7.61 7.07
N ILE A 605 21.56 7.64 8.05
CA ILE A 605 20.65 8.78 8.27
C ILE A 605 21.40 10.00 8.82
N ASP A 606 22.37 9.82 9.72
CA ASP A 606 23.20 10.92 10.25
C ASP A 606 24.04 11.59 9.13
N GLU A 607 24.58 10.81 8.19
CA GLU A 607 25.27 11.36 6.99
C GLU A 607 24.30 12.09 6.04
N MET A 608 23.07 11.61 5.88
CA MET A 608 22.03 12.32 5.11
C MET A 608 21.59 13.62 5.81
N GLU A 609 21.59 13.67 7.15
CA GLU A 609 21.36 14.87 7.93
C GLU A 609 22.47 15.89 7.72
N ARG A 610 23.74 15.47 7.79
CA ARG A 610 24.89 16.33 7.48
C ARG A 610 24.82 16.91 6.07
N ARG A 611 24.45 16.11 5.06
CA ARG A 611 24.24 16.59 3.67
C ARG A 611 23.04 17.55 3.57
N PHE A 612 21.95 17.27 4.30
CA PHE A 612 20.79 18.16 4.37
C PHE A 612 21.15 19.53 4.95
N VAL A 613 21.96 19.59 6.03
CA VAL A 613 22.45 20.85 6.60
C VAL A 613 23.36 21.60 5.63
N LEU A 614 24.28 20.91 4.94
CA LEU A 614 25.13 21.53 3.91
C LEU A 614 24.33 22.07 2.71
N GLY A 615 23.17 21.47 2.38
CA GLY A 615 22.25 21.97 1.35
C GLY A 615 21.51 23.27 1.73
N GLY A 616 21.54 23.68 3.00
CA GLY A 616 20.92 24.92 3.47
C GLY A 616 19.43 25.03 3.10
N GLU A 617 19.01 26.16 2.53
CA GLU A 617 17.62 26.38 2.10
C GLU A 617 17.14 25.42 1.01
N ARG A 618 18.06 24.83 0.22
CA ARG A 618 17.72 23.85 -0.82
C ARG A 618 17.42 22.48 -0.22
N GLY A 619 18.03 22.14 0.92
CA GLY A 619 17.94 20.82 1.53
C GLY A 619 18.49 19.72 0.63
N LEU A 620 17.84 18.56 0.61
CA LEU A 620 18.24 17.43 -0.23
C LEU A 620 17.77 17.58 -1.69
N ASP A 621 18.68 17.28 -2.61
CA ASP A 621 18.38 17.09 -4.04
C ASP A 621 17.51 15.83 -4.30
N LEU A 622 17.28 15.51 -5.56
CA LEU A 622 16.46 14.37 -5.97
C LEU A 622 17.06 13.01 -5.56
N ALA A 623 18.36 12.81 -5.78
CA ALA A 623 19.04 11.55 -5.49
C ALA A 623 19.12 11.31 -3.98
N LEU A 624 19.50 12.33 -3.21
CA LEU A 624 19.53 12.25 -1.74
C LEU A 624 18.12 12.14 -1.13
N SER A 625 17.10 12.74 -1.75
CA SER A 625 15.69 12.55 -1.34
C SER A 625 15.22 11.12 -1.54
N GLU A 626 15.55 10.47 -2.66
CA GLU A 626 15.24 9.06 -2.86
C GLU A 626 16.13 8.14 -2.00
N ALA A 627 17.39 8.49 -1.76
CA ALA A 627 18.29 7.77 -0.86
C ALA A 627 17.70 7.59 0.54
N VAL A 628 17.32 8.68 1.21
CA VAL A 628 16.69 8.62 2.54
C VAL A 628 15.37 7.82 2.49
N ALA A 629 14.62 7.93 1.38
CA ALA A 629 13.38 7.21 1.18
C ALA A 629 13.56 5.69 0.95
N VAL A 630 14.72 5.25 0.46
CA VAL A 630 15.13 3.83 0.42
C VAL A 630 15.61 3.37 1.79
N LEU A 631 16.42 4.16 2.50
CA LEU A 631 16.94 3.83 3.83
C LEU A 631 15.82 3.66 4.87
N ASP A 632 14.87 4.60 4.98
CA ASP A 632 13.68 4.48 5.85
C ASP A 632 12.87 3.20 5.53
N ARG A 633 12.82 2.79 4.26
CA ARG A 633 12.07 1.61 3.81
C ARG A 633 12.78 0.29 4.09
N LEU A 634 14.09 0.21 3.84
CA LEU A 634 14.90 -0.94 4.20
C LEU A 634 14.96 -1.14 5.73
N GLY A 635 15.13 -0.05 6.48
CA GLY A 635 15.01 -0.05 7.93
C GLY A 635 13.62 -0.46 8.42
N GLY A 636 12.54 -0.02 7.75
CA GLY A 636 11.19 -0.49 8.03
C GLY A 636 10.96 -1.98 7.73
N TYR A 637 11.61 -2.51 6.69
CA TYR A 637 11.53 -3.93 6.32
C TYR A 637 12.31 -4.83 7.29
N LEU A 638 13.49 -4.41 7.76
CA LEU A 638 14.37 -5.13 8.71
C LEU A 638 13.60 -5.77 9.89
N PHE A 639 12.72 -5.01 10.54
CA PHE A 639 11.93 -5.45 11.69
C PHE A 639 10.57 -6.08 11.33
N THR A 640 10.05 -5.85 10.13
CA THR A 640 8.66 -6.21 9.79
C THR A 640 8.51 -7.33 8.78
N GLY A 641 9.53 -7.59 7.95
CA GLY A 641 9.45 -8.53 6.82
C GLY A 641 8.34 -8.22 5.81
N HIS A 642 7.75 -7.02 5.86
CA HIS A 642 6.48 -6.76 5.18
C HIS A 642 6.69 -6.05 3.84
N ASP A 643 6.27 -6.75 2.77
CA ASP A 643 6.26 -6.35 1.35
C ASP A 643 5.84 -4.89 1.05
N ARG A 644 5.04 -4.24 1.91
CA ARG A 644 4.66 -2.82 1.78
C ARG A 644 5.87 -1.86 1.80
N HIS A 645 6.93 -2.25 2.50
CA HIS A 645 8.19 -1.49 2.56
C HIS A 645 9.07 -1.75 1.33
N LEU A 646 8.75 -2.76 0.51
CA LEU A 646 9.48 -3.11 -0.70
C LEU A 646 8.65 -2.82 -1.97
N PRO A 647 8.48 -1.54 -2.37
CA PRO A 647 7.77 -1.17 -3.61
C PRO A 647 8.55 -1.68 -4.83
N LYS A 648 8.18 -2.86 -5.31
CA LYS A 648 8.83 -3.62 -6.40
C LYS A 648 8.97 -2.83 -7.71
N SER A 649 8.16 -1.79 -7.93
CA SER A 649 8.28 -0.87 -9.07
C SER A 649 9.51 0.04 -9.03
N VAL A 650 10.13 0.26 -7.86
CA VAL A 650 11.36 1.07 -7.71
C VAL A 650 12.52 0.20 -7.24
N LEU A 651 12.30 -0.67 -6.25
CA LEU A 651 13.39 -1.44 -5.65
C LEU A 651 13.88 -2.63 -6.49
N ARG A 652 13.12 -3.10 -7.51
CA ARG A 652 13.66 -4.12 -8.44
C ARG A 652 14.66 -3.51 -9.43
N PRO A 653 14.39 -2.36 -10.09
CA PRO A 653 15.39 -1.68 -10.91
C PRO A 653 16.66 -1.23 -10.16
N LEU A 654 16.61 -1.08 -8.83
CA LEU A 654 17.80 -0.90 -7.99
C LEU A 654 18.56 -2.21 -7.66
N GLY A 655 18.06 -3.36 -8.10
CA GLY A 655 18.57 -4.71 -7.79
C GLY A 655 18.25 -5.21 -6.38
N THR A 656 17.63 -4.38 -5.53
CA THR A 656 17.36 -4.68 -4.11
C THR A 656 16.44 -5.89 -3.93
N ILE A 657 15.36 -5.98 -4.73
CA ILE A 657 14.41 -7.09 -4.64
C ILE A 657 15.10 -8.42 -4.97
N ASP A 658 15.83 -8.46 -6.08
CA ASP A 658 16.40 -9.69 -6.59
C ASP A 658 17.59 -10.13 -5.71
N SER A 659 18.37 -9.19 -5.17
CA SER A 659 19.41 -9.47 -4.18
C SER A 659 18.84 -10.11 -2.90
N LEU A 660 17.77 -9.54 -2.33
CA LEU A 660 17.06 -10.12 -1.17
C LEU A 660 16.44 -11.50 -1.48
N GLN A 661 16.00 -11.75 -2.71
CA GLN A 661 15.47 -13.07 -3.11
C GLN A 661 16.55 -14.15 -3.17
N HIS A 662 17.79 -13.80 -3.53
CA HIS A 662 18.94 -14.71 -3.48
C HIS A 662 19.63 -14.74 -2.09
N GLY A 663 19.00 -14.15 -1.07
CA GLY A 663 19.55 -14.08 0.29
C GLY A 663 20.76 -13.17 0.45
N ALA A 664 21.08 -12.34 -0.55
CA ALA A 664 22.18 -11.40 -0.50
C ALA A 664 21.78 -10.08 0.17
N TRP A 665 22.79 -9.24 0.45
CA TRP A 665 22.63 -7.97 1.15
C TRP A 665 21.64 -7.01 0.46
N PRO A 666 20.99 -6.05 1.15
CA PRO A 666 20.07 -5.09 0.52
C PRO A 666 20.78 -4.17 -0.50
N TYR A 667 20.88 -4.63 -1.74
CA TYR A 667 21.65 -3.96 -2.79
C TYR A 667 20.95 -2.71 -3.33
N ILE A 668 21.73 -1.67 -3.61
CA ILE A 668 21.29 -0.46 -4.32
C ILE A 668 22.30 -0.23 -5.44
N ASN A 669 21.86 -0.37 -6.69
CA ASN A 669 22.73 -0.24 -7.85
C ASN A 669 23.24 1.21 -8.02
N PRO A 670 24.55 1.49 -7.86
CA PRO A 670 25.08 2.85 -7.96
C PRO A 670 25.01 3.41 -9.39
N ALA A 671 24.90 2.57 -10.43
CA ALA A 671 24.65 3.00 -11.80
C ALA A 671 23.19 3.48 -12.05
N VAL A 672 22.32 3.36 -11.03
CA VAL A 672 20.93 3.84 -11.04
C VAL A 672 20.70 4.90 -9.94
N LEU A 673 21.25 4.70 -8.75
CA LEU A 673 21.21 5.63 -7.62
C LEU A 673 22.54 5.60 -6.85
N ASP A 674 23.39 6.60 -7.07
CA ASP A 674 24.67 6.73 -6.35
C ASP A 674 24.49 7.48 -5.03
N LEU A 675 24.81 6.79 -3.94
CA LEU A 675 24.85 7.30 -2.58
C LEU A 675 26.25 7.79 -2.17
N GLY A 676 27.29 7.20 -2.77
CA GLY A 676 28.66 7.16 -2.28
C GLY A 676 29.61 8.15 -2.94
N ALA A 677 29.13 8.96 -3.89
CA ALA A 677 29.93 9.99 -4.53
C ALA A 677 30.71 10.84 -3.50
N SER A 678 32.04 10.82 -3.62
CA SER A 678 32.98 11.44 -2.68
C SER A 678 33.01 12.98 -2.72
N ASP A 679 32.27 13.55 -3.67
CA ASP A 679 31.92 14.96 -3.77
C ASP A 679 30.45 15.11 -3.32
N PRO A 680 30.13 15.88 -2.27
CA PRO A 680 28.76 16.01 -1.75
C PRO A 680 27.78 16.66 -2.74
N THR A 681 28.24 17.14 -3.90
CA THR A 681 27.39 17.66 -4.99
C THR A 681 27.09 16.63 -6.08
N ARG A 682 27.62 15.40 -5.99
CA ARG A 682 27.57 14.38 -7.05
C ARG A 682 26.63 13.18 -6.81
N ALA A 683 25.80 13.20 -5.77
CA ALA A 683 24.78 12.16 -5.59
C ALA A 683 23.88 12.10 -6.83
N ALA A 684 23.90 10.97 -7.54
CA ALA A 684 23.41 10.89 -8.92
C ALA A 684 22.25 9.90 -9.04
N VAL A 685 21.23 10.28 -9.82
CA VAL A 685 20.13 9.39 -10.21
C VAL A 685 20.08 9.27 -11.73
N ASN A 686 20.13 8.03 -12.23
CA ASN A 686 20.10 7.77 -13.66
C ASN A 686 18.66 7.85 -14.19
N LEU A 687 18.25 9.03 -14.64
CA LEU A 687 16.88 9.34 -15.08
C LEU A 687 16.42 8.59 -16.35
N GLY A 688 17.35 7.94 -17.07
CA GLY A 688 17.05 7.02 -18.17
C GLY A 688 16.68 5.63 -17.66
N SER A 689 17.41 5.13 -16.66
CA SER A 689 17.13 3.86 -15.98
C SER A 689 16.07 3.96 -14.88
N TRP A 690 15.74 5.17 -14.41
CA TRP A 690 14.83 5.35 -13.28
C TRP A 690 13.38 5.00 -13.63
N PRO A 691 12.66 4.25 -12.78
CA PRO A 691 11.33 3.75 -13.11
C PRO A 691 10.27 4.85 -13.28
N ARG A 692 9.39 4.63 -14.25
CA ARG A 692 8.31 5.56 -14.63
C ARG A 692 6.95 4.90 -14.57
N ASP A 693 5.92 5.70 -14.31
CA ASP A 693 4.53 5.27 -14.43
C ASP A 693 4.18 5.04 -15.90
N ALA A 694 3.61 3.87 -16.20
CA ALA A 694 3.35 3.44 -17.58
C ALA A 694 2.19 4.19 -18.28
N LYS A 695 1.39 4.98 -17.55
CA LYS A 695 0.29 5.77 -18.13
C LYS A 695 0.65 7.24 -18.34
N THR A 696 1.52 7.79 -17.50
CA THR A 696 1.83 9.22 -17.44
C THR A 696 3.29 9.55 -17.76
N GLY A 697 4.19 8.57 -17.85
CA GLY A 697 5.63 8.76 -18.11
C GLY A 697 6.42 9.43 -16.97
N ARG A 698 5.75 9.81 -15.88
CA ARG A 698 6.34 10.49 -14.71
C ARG A 698 7.18 9.53 -13.89
N LEU A 699 8.21 10.05 -13.23
CA LEU A 699 9.12 9.27 -12.38
C LEU A 699 8.37 8.72 -11.15
N LEU A 700 8.62 7.45 -10.80
CA LEU A 700 8.09 6.85 -9.58
C LEU A 700 9.02 7.21 -8.41
N LEU A 701 8.57 8.14 -7.56
CA LEU A 701 9.37 8.70 -6.46
C LEU A 701 8.86 8.22 -5.09
N LEU A 702 9.76 7.66 -4.29
CA LEU A 702 9.50 7.13 -2.95
C LEU A 702 9.38 8.24 -1.90
N HIS A 703 10.12 9.34 -2.03
CA HIS A 703 10.02 10.45 -1.09
C HIS A 703 8.70 11.21 -1.25
N VAL A 704 8.23 11.44 -2.49
CA VAL A 704 6.95 12.11 -2.77
C VAL A 704 5.77 11.35 -2.14
N ARG A 705 5.80 10.01 -2.16
CA ARG A 705 4.80 9.17 -1.48
C ARG A 705 4.82 9.36 0.04
N GLU A 706 6.00 9.49 0.64
CA GLU A 706 6.17 9.75 2.07
C GLU A 706 5.68 11.16 2.45
N LEU A 707 6.00 12.17 1.63
CA LEU A 707 5.50 13.53 1.81
C LEU A 707 3.97 13.60 1.71
N ASN A 708 3.34 12.78 0.86
CA ASN A 708 1.88 12.70 0.80
C ASN A 708 1.28 12.17 2.11
N TYR A 709 1.89 11.16 2.72
CA TYR A 709 1.45 10.62 4.00
C TYR A 709 1.65 11.62 5.16
N HIS A 710 2.81 12.27 5.25
CA HIS A 710 3.12 13.18 6.36
C HIS A 710 2.57 14.60 6.22
N TYR A 711 2.39 15.12 5.01
CA TYR A 711 2.01 16.53 4.76
C TYR A 711 0.79 16.70 3.85
N GLY A 712 0.28 15.61 3.25
CA GLY A 712 -0.87 15.63 2.36
C GLY A 712 -0.54 15.98 0.90
N ALA A 713 -1.49 15.68 0.01
CA ALA A 713 -1.33 15.70 -1.44
C ALA A 713 -0.83 17.03 -2.02
N HIS A 714 -1.14 18.17 -1.39
CA HIS A 714 -0.65 19.48 -1.85
C HIS A 714 0.88 19.59 -1.80
N ILE A 715 1.52 19.19 -0.69
CA ILE A 715 2.99 19.30 -0.56
C ILE A 715 3.69 18.24 -1.42
N ALA A 716 3.11 17.04 -1.56
CA ALA A 716 3.62 16.00 -2.45
C ALA A 716 3.53 16.40 -3.93
N SER A 717 2.35 16.83 -4.40
CA SER A 717 2.13 17.28 -5.78
C SER A 717 3.02 18.47 -6.15
N ASN A 718 3.21 19.42 -5.22
CA ASN A 718 4.12 20.53 -5.47
C ASN A 718 5.59 20.09 -5.62
N ARG A 719 6.07 19.14 -4.80
CA ARG A 719 7.44 18.59 -4.92
C ARG A 719 7.61 17.77 -6.21
N GLU A 720 6.61 17.00 -6.62
CA GLU A 720 6.59 16.30 -7.91
C GLU A 720 6.70 17.29 -9.08
N VAL A 721 5.96 18.40 -9.01
CA VAL A 721 5.99 19.50 -9.99
C VAL A 721 7.36 20.19 -10.02
N GLU A 722 7.93 20.57 -8.87
CA GLU A 722 9.30 21.15 -8.80
C GLU A 722 10.33 20.25 -9.50
N ILE A 723 10.29 18.95 -9.22
CA ILE A 723 11.21 17.97 -9.81
C ILE A 723 10.98 17.87 -11.32
N HIS A 724 9.72 17.79 -11.77
CA HIS A 724 9.41 17.76 -13.20
C HIS A 724 9.97 18.97 -13.95
N PHE A 725 9.83 20.19 -13.41
CA PHE A 725 10.37 21.41 -14.02
C PHE A 725 11.90 21.56 -13.88
N ALA A 726 12.50 21.04 -12.81
CA ALA A 726 13.96 21.00 -12.65
C ALA A 726 14.62 20.08 -13.70
N LEU A 727 14.00 18.94 -13.98
CA LEU A 727 14.45 17.97 -14.98
C LEU A 727 14.05 18.35 -16.42
N MET A 728 13.23 19.38 -16.59
CA MET A 728 12.81 19.88 -17.90
C MET A 728 13.92 20.73 -18.53
N GLY A 729 14.51 20.22 -19.62
CA GLY A 729 15.55 20.91 -20.39
C GLY A 729 15.08 22.27 -20.93
N ASN A 730 15.99 23.25 -20.97
CA ASN A 730 15.63 24.67 -21.14
C ASN A 730 14.89 25.00 -22.45
N ALA A 731 15.00 24.17 -23.49
CA ALA A 731 14.28 24.33 -24.75
C ALA A 731 12.84 23.76 -24.76
N ALA A 732 12.41 23.02 -23.73
CA ALA A 732 11.15 22.27 -23.74
C ALA A 732 9.88 23.16 -23.84
N LEU A 733 9.93 24.37 -23.29
CA LEU A 733 8.88 25.40 -23.46
C LEU A 733 9.28 26.49 -24.47
N GLY A 734 10.33 26.28 -25.26
CA GLY A 734 10.86 27.23 -26.24
C GLY A 734 10.03 27.35 -27.53
N SER A 735 8.82 26.78 -27.59
CA SER A 735 7.93 26.91 -28.73
C SER A 735 6.48 27.19 -28.30
N ARG A 736 5.78 27.98 -29.13
CA ARG A 736 4.36 28.29 -28.96
C ARG A 736 3.47 27.04 -28.91
N SER A 737 3.89 25.96 -29.58
CA SER A 737 3.18 24.67 -29.57
C SER A 737 3.34 23.94 -28.24
N ALA A 738 4.56 23.90 -27.68
CA ALA A 738 4.78 23.27 -26.37
C ALA A 738 4.08 24.03 -25.23
N ILE A 739 4.07 25.37 -25.28
CA ILE A 739 3.29 26.19 -24.34
C ILE A 739 1.78 25.94 -24.52
N ALA A 740 1.30 25.76 -25.75
CA ALA A 740 -0.11 25.42 -26.03
C ALA A 740 -0.50 24.04 -25.46
N GLU A 741 0.37 23.04 -25.59
CA GLU A 741 0.16 21.71 -25.02
C GLU A 741 0.18 21.74 -23.48
N PHE A 742 1.21 22.36 -22.88
CA PHE A 742 1.29 22.56 -21.43
C PHE A 742 0.07 23.31 -20.88
N ALA A 743 -0.36 24.40 -21.53
CA ALA A 743 -1.55 25.14 -21.13
C ALA A 743 -2.84 24.30 -21.24
N THR A 744 -2.90 23.36 -22.18
CA THR A 744 -4.03 22.43 -22.33
C THR A 744 -4.06 21.43 -21.17
N GLN A 745 -2.92 20.77 -20.88
CA GLN A 745 -2.77 19.83 -19.76
C GLN A 745 -3.04 20.53 -18.41
N LEU A 746 -2.47 21.71 -18.19
CA LEU A 746 -2.69 22.55 -16.99
C LEU A 746 -4.17 22.86 -16.77
N LEU A 747 -4.90 23.21 -17.84
CA LEU A 747 -6.34 23.50 -17.76
C LEU A 747 -7.16 22.23 -17.49
N GLN A 748 -6.88 21.13 -18.19
CA GLN A 748 -7.67 19.90 -18.14
C GLN A 748 -7.40 19.04 -16.89
N GLU A 749 -6.13 18.82 -16.52
CA GLU A 749 -5.76 17.97 -15.38
C GLU A 749 -5.92 18.68 -14.03
N LEU A 750 -5.63 19.99 -13.96
CA LEU A 750 -5.49 20.70 -12.70
C LEU A 750 -6.53 21.83 -12.52
N TRP A 751 -6.60 22.80 -13.44
CA TRP A 751 -7.46 23.98 -13.23
C TRP A 751 -8.95 23.64 -13.22
N ILE A 752 -9.45 22.89 -14.22
CA ILE A 752 -10.87 22.51 -14.33
C ILE A 752 -11.31 21.65 -13.13
N PRO A 753 -10.62 20.54 -12.76
CA PRO A 753 -11.04 19.70 -11.64
C PRO A 753 -10.95 20.40 -10.28
N GLN A 754 -9.88 21.15 -10.01
CA GLN A 754 -9.71 21.86 -8.73
C GLN A 754 -10.72 23.01 -8.59
N THR A 755 -11.09 23.68 -9.70
CA THR A 755 -12.11 24.72 -9.70
C THR A 755 -13.53 24.15 -9.58
N LYS A 756 -13.83 22.99 -10.21
CA LYS A 756 -15.05 22.22 -9.94
C LYS A 756 -15.19 21.90 -8.46
N GLN A 757 -14.18 21.22 -7.90
CA GLN A 757 -14.15 20.80 -6.48
C GLN A 757 -14.36 22.00 -5.53
N PHE A 758 -13.71 23.14 -5.78
CA PHE A 758 -13.91 24.35 -4.99
C PHE A 758 -15.37 24.86 -5.04
N ILE A 759 -15.95 24.99 -6.23
CA ILE A 759 -17.35 25.45 -6.39
C ILE A 759 -18.31 24.50 -5.70
N THR A 760 -18.17 23.19 -5.92
CA THR A 760 -18.95 22.15 -5.25
C THR A 760 -18.88 22.27 -3.73
N GLN A 761 -17.67 22.31 -3.15
CA GLN A 761 -17.48 22.37 -1.70
C GLN A 761 -18.09 23.65 -1.11
N GLN A 762 -17.91 24.81 -1.76
CA GLN A 762 -18.50 26.05 -1.27
C GLN A 762 -20.04 26.03 -1.40
N LEU A 763 -20.61 25.44 -2.45
CA LEU A 763 -22.07 25.33 -2.61
C LEU A 763 -22.69 24.37 -1.58
N ARG A 764 -22.17 23.14 -1.45
CA ARG A 764 -22.63 22.18 -0.42
C ARG A 764 -22.51 22.79 0.98
N ARG A 765 -21.37 23.42 1.32
CA ARG A 765 -21.18 24.13 2.60
C ARG A 765 -22.20 25.26 2.82
N ARG A 766 -22.56 26.02 1.77
CA ARG A 766 -23.54 27.11 1.87
C ARG A 766 -24.96 26.61 2.08
N LEU A 767 -25.36 25.51 1.44
CA LEU A 767 -26.69 24.90 1.61
C LEU A 767 -26.87 24.41 3.06
N HIS A 768 -25.90 23.63 3.54
CA HIS A 768 -25.86 23.04 4.90
C HIS A 768 -25.45 24.01 6.01
N GLN A 769 -25.24 25.30 5.72
CA GLN A 769 -24.95 26.30 6.74
C GLN A 769 -26.23 26.68 7.50
N GLY A 770 -26.43 26.05 8.65
CA GLY A 770 -27.41 26.46 9.66
C GLY A 770 -27.19 27.92 10.07
N GLY A 771 -28.27 28.68 10.14
CA GLY A 771 -28.26 30.10 10.43
C GLY A 771 -29.63 30.71 10.16
N GLU A 772 -30.20 31.29 11.21
CA GLU A 772 -31.45 32.04 11.16
C GLU A 772 -31.21 33.33 10.37
N VAL A 773 -32.00 33.52 9.31
CA VAL A 773 -32.19 34.83 8.69
C VAL A 773 -33.65 35.17 8.91
N VAL A 774 -33.91 36.02 9.90
CA VAL A 774 -35.26 36.47 10.25
C VAL A 774 -35.95 37.01 8.98
N GLY A 775 -37.08 36.42 8.62
CA GLY A 775 -37.83 36.76 7.41
C GLY A 775 -37.47 35.97 6.13
N ALA A 776 -36.61 34.94 6.19
CA ALA A 776 -36.38 34.02 5.07
C ALA A 776 -37.04 32.66 5.29
N HIS A 777 -37.72 32.11 4.27
CA HIS A 777 -38.30 30.76 4.33
C HIS A 777 -37.22 29.70 4.64
N PRO A 778 -37.50 28.71 5.51
CA PRO A 778 -36.62 27.57 5.71
C PRO A 778 -36.47 26.77 4.41
N ILE A 779 -35.22 26.53 3.99
CA ILE A 779 -34.90 25.65 2.87
C ILE A 779 -35.17 24.21 3.33
N THR A 780 -36.04 23.47 2.65
CA THR A 780 -36.44 22.12 3.04
C THR A 780 -35.36 21.08 2.69
N SER A 781 -35.47 19.87 3.25
CA SER A 781 -34.61 18.74 2.85
C SER A 781 -34.76 18.41 1.36
N GLY A 782 -35.95 18.59 0.78
CA GLY A 782 -36.19 18.42 -0.65
C GLY A 782 -35.45 19.47 -1.49
N ASP A 783 -35.48 20.73 -1.08
CA ASP A 783 -34.75 21.82 -1.75
C ASP A 783 -33.23 21.61 -1.72
N ILE A 784 -32.69 21.10 -0.60
CA ILE A 784 -31.28 20.73 -0.49
C ILE A 784 -30.96 19.58 -1.45
N LYS A 785 -31.72 18.48 -1.44
CA LYS A 785 -31.53 17.34 -2.36
C LYS A 785 -31.58 17.78 -3.83
N ALA A 786 -32.52 18.65 -4.20
CA ALA A 786 -32.62 19.20 -5.55
C ALA A 786 -31.39 20.05 -5.94
N CYS A 787 -30.91 20.90 -5.02
CA CYS A 787 -29.69 21.68 -5.24
C CYS A 787 -28.44 20.79 -5.34
N GLU A 788 -28.34 19.73 -4.52
CA GLU A 788 -27.21 18.80 -4.54
C GLU A 788 -27.18 17.96 -5.81
N ALA A 789 -28.34 17.52 -6.33
CA ALA A 789 -28.45 16.87 -7.64
C ALA A 789 -27.98 17.80 -8.77
N ALA A 790 -28.36 19.09 -8.74
CA ALA A 790 -27.90 20.09 -9.71
C ALA A 790 -26.38 20.35 -9.63
N VAL A 791 -25.81 20.36 -8.42
CA VAL A 791 -24.35 20.46 -8.22
C VAL A 791 -23.63 19.22 -8.72
N ALA A 792 -24.15 18.01 -8.44
CA ALA A 792 -23.56 16.75 -8.91
C ALA A 792 -23.59 16.64 -10.45
N ALA A 793 -24.70 17.00 -11.09
CA ALA A 793 -24.82 17.02 -12.55
C ALA A 793 -23.83 18.02 -13.19
N TRP A 794 -23.61 19.18 -12.58
CA TRP A 794 -22.61 20.16 -13.03
C TRP A 794 -21.16 19.69 -12.78
N GLU A 795 -20.91 19.04 -11.65
CA GLU A 795 -19.62 18.44 -11.29
C GLU A 795 -19.21 17.33 -12.28
N ALA A 796 -20.17 16.51 -12.72
CA ALA A 796 -19.97 15.46 -13.71
C ALA A 796 -19.80 15.98 -15.16
N ALA A 797 -20.39 17.13 -15.52
CA ALA A 797 -20.42 17.60 -16.91
C ALA A 797 -19.07 18.10 -17.44
N ASP A 798 -18.62 17.62 -18.61
CA ASP A 798 -17.38 18.07 -19.26
C ASP A 798 -17.42 19.56 -19.64
N ASN A 799 -18.60 20.05 -20.02
CA ASN A 799 -18.83 21.44 -20.44
C ASN A 799 -19.17 22.40 -19.27
N ALA A 800 -18.84 22.03 -18.01
CA ALA A 800 -19.21 22.76 -16.79
C ALA A 800 -18.89 24.27 -16.80
N PHE A 801 -17.80 24.68 -17.47
CA PHE A 801 -17.37 26.08 -17.58
C PHE A 801 -17.97 26.86 -18.77
N THR A 802 -18.94 26.28 -19.47
CA THR A 802 -19.80 27.02 -20.43
C THR A 802 -20.84 27.88 -19.71
N TRP A 803 -21.28 28.95 -20.36
CA TRP A 803 -22.32 29.85 -19.88
C TRP A 803 -23.68 29.15 -19.77
N GLU A 804 -23.92 28.16 -20.63
CA GLU A 804 -25.11 27.32 -20.63
C GLU A 804 -25.14 26.39 -19.41
N ALA A 805 -24.05 25.68 -19.12
CA ALA A 805 -23.92 24.87 -17.90
C ALA A 805 -24.08 25.71 -16.62
N LEU A 806 -23.58 26.96 -16.60
CA LEU A 806 -23.84 27.90 -15.51
C LEU A 806 -25.31 28.27 -15.37
N GLN A 807 -26.07 28.45 -16.46
CA GLN A 807 -27.51 28.72 -16.35
C GLN A 807 -28.28 27.50 -15.84
N ARG A 808 -27.92 26.27 -16.29
CA ARG A 808 -28.48 25.02 -15.73
C ARG A 808 -28.24 24.92 -14.23
N LEU A 809 -26.98 25.11 -13.79
CA LEU A 809 -26.62 25.11 -12.37
C LEU A 809 -27.40 26.18 -11.58
N LYS A 810 -27.45 27.42 -12.08
CA LYS A 810 -28.21 28.51 -11.45
C LYS A 810 -29.72 28.25 -11.39
N ALA A 811 -30.28 27.51 -12.35
CA ALA A 811 -31.69 27.11 -12.32
C ALA A 811 -31.94 26.04 -11.25
N GLY A 812 -31.09 25.00 -11.19
CA GLY A 812 -31.17 23.95 -10.17
C GLY A 812 -30.84 24.41 -8.75
N LEU A 813 -30.10 25.52 -8.59
CA LEU A 813 -29.82 26.15 -7.29
C LEU A 813 -30.91 27.13 -6.82
N LYS A 814 -31.99 27.35 -7.59
CA LYS A 814 -33.13 28.21 -7.17
C LYS A 814 -33.77 27.78 -5.83
N PRO A 815 -34.01 26.48 -5.55
CA PRO A 815 -34.65 26.05 -4.29
C PRO A 815 -33.82 26.44 -3.05
N GLY A 816 -32.50 26.45 -3.16
CA GLY A 816 -31.58 26.90 -2.11
C GLY A 816 -31.57 28.43 -1.89
N GLY A 817 -32.40 29.20 -2.59
CA GLY A 817 -32.63 30.63 -2.36
C GLY A 817 -31.35 31.46 -2.27
N SER A 818 -31.23 32.26 -1.20
CA SER A 818 -30.04 33.07 -0.93
C SER A 818 -28.77 32.24 -0.67
N ARG A 819 -28.91 31.01 -0.15
CA ARG A 819 -27.78 30.10 0.08
C ARG A 819 -27.25 29.51 -1.23
N GLY A 820 -28.12 29.22 -2.20
CA GLY A 820 -27.76 28.75 -3.56
C GLY A 820 -27.30 29.85 -4.54
N LYS A 821 -27.75 31.10 -4.36
CA LYS A 821 -27.55 32.23 -5.31
C LYS A 821 -26.12 32.39 -5.88
N MET A 822 -25.99 32.41 -7.21
CA MET A 822 -24.76 32.80 -7.92
C MET A 822 -25.04 34.02 -8.83
N THR A 823 -24.21 35.05 -8.73
CA THR A 823 -24.37 36.35 -9.40
C THR A 823 -23.23 36.63 -10.38
N LEU A 824 -23.57 37.12 -11.58
CA LEU A 824 -22.61 37.71 -12.50
C LEU A 824 -22.10 39.03 -11.89
N SER A 825 -20.79 39.14 -11.64
CA SER A 825 -20.17 40.35 -11.08
C SER A 825 -19.59 41.28 -12.14
N ARG A 826 -18.90 40.72 -13.13
CA ARG A 826 -18.28 41.46 -14.23
C ARG A 826 -18.21 40.64 -15.51
N THR A 827 -18.06 41.33 -16.63
CA THR A 827 -17.78 40.73 -17.94
C THR A 827 -16.45 41.30 -18.44
N ARG A 828 -15.59 40.44 -18.99
CA ARG A 828 -14.24 40.80 -19.48
C ARG A 828 -13.83 39.87 -20.62
N THR A 829 -12.76 40.19 -21.34
CA THR A 829 -12.22 39.27 -22.34
C THR A 829 -11.48 38.10 -21.68
N ARG A 830 -11.26 37.00 -22.43
CA ARG A 830 -10.37 35.91 -22.00
C ARG A 830 -8.93 36.40 -21.78
N ILE A 831 -8.39 37.22 -22.68
CA ILE A 831 -7.00 37.67 -22.57
C ILE A 831 -6.79 38.63 -21.40
N ASP A 832 -7.75 39.48 -21.06
CA ASP A 832 -7.64 40.38 -19.89
C ASP A 832 -7.76 39.61 -18.56
N PHE A 833 -8.58 38.55 -18.52
CA PHE A 833 -8.55 37.63 -17.38
C PHE A 833 -7.17 36.96 -17.26
N VAL A 834 -6.61 36.47 -18.36
CA VAL A 834 -5.31 35.79 -18.35
C VAL A 834 -4.17 36.77 -17.99
N ARG A 835 -4.17 38.02 -18.47
CA ARG A 835 -3.25 39.07 -18.00
C ARG A 835 -3.39 39.34 -16.51
N GLU A 836 -4.63 39.48 -16.00
CA GLU A 836 -4.89 39.63 -14.56
C GLU A 836 -4.28 38.44 -13.78
N LEU A 837 -4.48 37.22 -14.27
CA LEU A 837 -4.01 35.96 -13.69
C LEU A 837 -2.48 35.82 -13.70
N LEU A 838 -1.84 35.94 -14.86
CA LEU A 838 -0.39 35.83 -15.03
C LEU A 838 0.35 36.94 -14.27
N ARG A 839 -0.26 38.12 -14.09
CA ARG A 839 0.33 39.21 -13.29
C ARG A 839 0.32 38.87 -11.79
N VAL A 840 -0.82 38.43 -11.25
CA VAL A 840 -0.98 38.21 -9.80
C VAL A 840 -0.31 36.92 -9.32
N ILE A 841 -0.23 35.88 -10.16
CA ILE A 841 0.35 34.58 -9.82
C ILE A 841 1.85 34.65 -9.51
N SER A 842 2.53 35.72 -9.92
CA SER A 842 3.91 36.04 -9.52
C SER A 842 4.11 36.16 -7.99
N SER A 843 3.04 36.29 -7.21
CA SER A 843 3.09 36.53 -5.77
C SER A 843 2.18 35.61 -4.96
N LYS A 844 2.64 35.17 -3.78
CA LYS A 844 1.83 34.34 -2.85
C LYS A 844 0.47 34.98 -2.53
N LYS A 845 0.44 36.29 -2.30
CA LYS A 845 -0.79 37.06 -2.03
C LYS A 845 -1.76 37.08 -3.22
N GLY A 846 -1.24 37.08 -4.45
CA GLY A 846 -2.04 36.97 -5.67
C GLY A 846 -2.58 35.55 -5.90
N ILE A 847 -1.79 34.51 -5.62
CA ILE A 847 -2.28 33.12 -5.60
C ILE A 847 -3.43 32.98 -4.60
N GLU A 848 -3.26 33.41 -3.35
CA GLU A 848 -4.31 33.35 -2.31
C GLU A 848 -5.56 34.18 -2.66
N THR A 849 -5.44 35.13 -3.60
CA THR A 849 -6.57 35.90 -4.13
C THR A 849 -7.33 35.14 -5.23
N HIS A 850 -6.64 34.43 -6.13
CA HIS A 850 -7.21 33.85 -7.36
C HIS A 850 -7.30 32.32 -7.39
N ALA A 851 -6.75 31.62 -6.40
CA ALA A 851 -6.80 30.17 -6.28
C ALA A 851 -7.29 29.76 -4.87
N PRO A 852 -8.02 28.64 -4.73
CA PRO A 852 -8.35 28.10 -3.41
C PRO A 852 -7.08 27.53 -2.74
N LYS A 853 -7.06 27.50 -1.40
CA LYS A 853 -5.89 27.06 -0.61
C LYS A 853 -5.40 25.62 -0.85
N SER A 854 -6.17 24.81 -1.57
CA SER A 854 -5.85 23.43 -1.95
C SER A 854 -5.40 23.28 -3.42
N ALA A 855 -5.37 24.36 -4.20
CA ALA A 855 -5.00 24.31 -5.61
C ALA A 855 -3.49 24.13 -5.80
N THR A 856 -3.11 23.16 -6.62
CA THR A 856 -1.71 22.91 -7.03
C THR A 856 -1.42 23.45 -8.43
N TRP A 857 -2.44 23.76 -9.25
CA TRP A 857 -2.28 24.39 -10.58
C TRP A 857 -1.44 25.69 -10.62
N PRO A 858 -1.34 26.52 -9.55
CA PRO A 858 -0.55 27.74 -9.63
C PRO A 858 0.96 27.52 -9.79
N LEU A 859 1.52 26.49 -9.13
CA LEU A 859 2.97 26.27 -9.11
C LEU A 859 3.54 25.83 -10.48
N PRO A 860 2.93 24.87 -11.22
CA PRO A 860 3.34 24.57 -12.59
C PRO A 860 3.39 25.82 -13.48
N LEU A 861 2.39 26.71 -13.38
CA LEU A 861 2.36 27.92 -14.19
C LEU A 861 3.45 28.92 -13.77
N GLN A 862 3.73 29.07 -12.47
CA GLN A 862 4.86 29.86 -12.00
C GLN A 862 6.21 29.33 -12.51
N LEU A 863 6.46 28.01 -12.43
CA LEU A 863 7.73 27.41 -12.86
C LEU A 863 7.91 27.45 -14.38
N ALA A 864 6.84 27.23 -15.14
CA ALA A 864 6.82 27.40 -16.59
C ALA A 864 7.13 28.86 -17.01
N MET A 865 6.59 29.85 -16.28
CA MET A 865 6.93 31.26 -16.47
C MET A 865 8.34 31.62 -16.00
N ALA A 866 8.89 30.94 -14.97
CA ALA A 866 10.24 31.20 -14.46
C ALA A 866 11.33 30.76 -15.45
N LYS A 867 11.16 29.59 -16.10
CA LYS A 867 12.06 29.09 -17.17
C LYS A 867 12.22 30.07 -18.35
N LYS A 868 11.29 31.04 -18.54
CA LYS A 868 11.44 32.15 -19.50
C LYS A 868 12.72 32.98 -19.24
N ALA A 869 13.11 33.17 -17.97
CA ALA A 869 14.22 34.05 -17.62
C ALA A 869 15.61 33.48 -17.96
N GLU A 870 15.72 32.17 -18.16
CA GLU A 870 16.99 31.46 -18.41
C GLU A 870 17.30 31.27 -19.91
N THR A 871 16.43 31.76 -20.81
CA THR A 871 16.55 31.55 -22.27
C THR A 871 16.56 32.85 -23.06
N THR A 872 17.62 33.07 -23.84
CA THR A 872 17.83 34.25 -24.69
C THR A 872 16.90 34.34 -25.90
N ALA A 873 16.01 33.37 -26.09
CA ALA A 873 14.95 33.34 -27.11
C ALA A 873 13.54 33.14 -26.48
N GLY A 874 13.35 33.59 -25.24
CA GLY A 874 12.14 33.35 -24.45
C GLY A 874 10.88 34.03 -25.01
N ILE A 875 9.78 33.25 -25.09
CA ILE A 875 8.45 33.69 -25.52
C ILE A 875 7.86 34.74 -24.57
N ASP A 876 7.26 35.80 -25.12
CA ASP A 876 6.87 36.95 -24.30
C ASP A 876 5.60 36.73 -23.44
N TYR A 877 5.43 37.57 -22.41
CA TYR A 877 4.29 37.60 -21.51
C TYR A 877 2.95 37.78 -22.25
N GLU A 878 2.90 38.63 -23.28
CA GLU A 878 1.70 38.81 -24.09
C GLU A 878 1.41 37.58 -24.99
N GLU A 879 2.45 36.86 -25.42
CA GLU A 879 2.26 35.60 -26.14
C GLU A 879 1.82 34.47 -25.21
N TRP A 880 2.36 34.38 -23.99
CA TRP A 880 1.82 33.52 -22.93
C TRP A 880 0.33 33.82 -22.66
N ALA A 881 -0.03 35.11 -22.58
CA ALA A 881 -1.42 35.51 -22.39
C ALA A 881 -2.32 35.13 -23.58
N GLY A 882 -1.82 35.30 -24.81
CA GLY A 882 -2.50 34.89 -26.03
C GLY A 882 -2.68 33.37 -26.16
N VAL A 883 -1.66 32.57 -25.81
CA VAL A 883 -1.72 31.10 -25.88
C VAL A 883 -2.65 30.54 -24.80
N LEU A 884 -2.48 30.93 -23.53
CA LEU A 884 -3.37 30.44 -22.46
C LEU A 884 -4.82 30.94 -22.66
N GLY A 885 -5.02 32.17 -23.14
CA GLY A 885 -6.34 32.67 -23.55
C GLY A 885 -6.97 31.88 -24.70
N SER A 886 -6.15 31.39 -25.65
CA SER A 886 -6.58 30.51 -26.74
C SER A 886 -6.96 29.11 -26.22
N GLN A 887 -6.21 28.53 -25.28
CA GLN A 887 -6.57 27.23 -24.70
C GLN A 887 -7.79 27.30 -23.77
N MET A 888 -8.01 28.43 -23.09
CA MET A 888 -9.29 28.67 -22.40
C MET A 888 -10.49 28.72 -23.35
N LEU A 889 -10.30 29.20 -24.59
CA LEU A 889 -11.34 29.14 -25.64
C LEU A 889 -11.53 27.69 -26.13
N ALA A 890 -10.44 26.97 -26.43
CA ALA A 890 -10.50 25.57 -26.87
C ALA A 890 -11.17 24.65 -25.85
N ALA A 891 -10.85 24.82 -24.55
CA ALA A 891 -11.49 24.15 -23.42
C ALA A 891 -12.91 24.65 -23.08
N ARG A 892 -13.51 25.51 -23.94
CA ARG A 892 -14.87 26.07 -23.79
C ARG A 892 -15.14 26.76 -22.45
N ILE A 893 -14.12 27.41 -21.87
CA ILE A 893 -14.25 28.20 -20.65
C ILE A 893 -14.84 29.57 -21.01
N GLU A 894 -16.07 29.83 -20.54
CA GLU A 894 -16.88 31.03 -20.81
C GLU A 894 -17.20 31.82 -19.53
N TRP A 895 -16.91 31.25 -18.35
CA TRP A 895 -16.99 31.94 -17.07
C TRP A 895 -15.96 31.38 -16.09
N VAL A 896 -15.62 32.19 -15.09
CA VAL A 896 -14.72 31.81 -13.98
C VAL A 896 -15.29 32.30 -12.65
N PRO A 897 -14.96 31.67 -11.51
CA PRO A 897 -15.27 32.24 -10.20
C PRO A 897 -14.54 33.58 -10.02
N ASP A 898 -15.19 34.56 -9.41
CA ASP A 898 -14.65 35.92 -9.28
C ASP A 898 -14.19 36.25 -7.86
N THR A 899 -13.27 37.21 -7.79
CA THR A 899 -12.60 37.62 -6.56
C THR A 899 -13.29 38.81 -5.90
N VAL A 900 -13.52 38.72 -4.59
CA VAL A 900 -14.21 39.74 -3.79
C VAL A 900 -13.39 40.00 -2.53
N LYS A 901 -13.07 41.28 -2.24
CA LYS A 901 -12.19 41.68 -1.11
C LYS A 901 -10.88 40.88 -1.06
N GLY A 902 -10.28 40.58 -2.21
CA GLY A 902 -9.02 39.83 -2.30
C GLY A 902 -9.12 38.32 -2.06
N ARG A 903 -10.28 37.69 -2.30
CA ARG A 903 -10.45 36.22 -2.24
C ARG A 903 -11.40 35.71 -3.31
N ILE A 904 -11.10 34.56 -3.92
CA ILE A 904 -11.98 33.83 -4.83
C ILE A 904 -13.29 33.39 -4.14
N THR A 905 -14.43 33.48 -4.84
CA THR A 905 -15.75 33.15 -4.28
C THR A 905 -16.60 32.27 -5.20
N SER A 906 -17.54 31.50 -4.63
CA SER A 906 -18.63 30.84 -5.39
C SER A 906 -19.91 31.68 -5.48
N ARG A 907 -19.93 32.88 -4.91
CA ARG A 907 -21.09 33.80 -5.00
C ARG A 907 -21.03 34.63 -6.28
N ASN A 908 -19.85 35.16 -6.60
CA ASN A 908 -19.66 35.98 -7.79
C ASN A 908 -18.90 35.21 -8.86
N VAL A 909 -19.33 35.36 -10.12
CA VAL A 909 -18.68 34.79 -11.30
C VAL A 909 -18.46 35.87 -12.35
N ALA A 910 -17.33 35.81 -13.04
CA ALA A 910 -17.01 36.69 -14.15
C ALA A 910 -17.29 35.97 -15.46
N ARG A 911 -18.06 36.59 -16.38
CA ARG A 911 -18.26 36.06 -17.73
C ARG A 911 -17.05 36.43 -18.59
N LEU A 912 -16.51 35.45 -19.31
CA LEU A 912 -15.46 35.65 -20.30
C LEU A 912 -16.08 35.74 -21.70
N GLN A 913 -15.79 36.84 -22.40
CA GLN A 913 -16.23 37.10 -23.77
C GLN A 913 -15.02 37.24 -24.72
N GLY A 914 -15.31 37.42 -26.00
CA GLY A 914 -14.32 37.50 -27.07
C GLY A 914 -14.57 36.43 -28.14
N GLN A 915 -14.71 36.89 -29.38
CA GLN A 915 -14.74 36.07 -30.59
C GLN A 915 -13.29 35.83 -31.08
N GLU A 916 -13.12 35.10 -32.19
CA GLU A 916 -11.82 34.93 -32.84
C GLU A 916 -11.15 36.26 -33.21
N GLY A 917 -9.82 36.30 -33.19
CA GLY A 917 -9.04 37.34 -33.87
C GLY A 917 -8.58 38.51 -33.01
N LEU A 918 -7.56 38.29 -32.19
CA LEU A 918 -6.37 39.13 -32.38
C LEU A 918 -5.70 38.64 -33.67
N GLN A 919 -5.86 39.37 -34.77
CA GLN A 919 -4.87 39.27 -35.84
C GLN A 919 -3.51 39.70 -35.27
N PRO A 920 -2.39 39.07 -35.68
CA PRO A 920 -1.07 39.64 -35.43
C PRO A 920 -1.05 41.10 -35.89
N ALA A 921 -0.49 41.99 -35.08
CA ALA A 921 -0.41 43.40 -35.45
C ALA A 921 0.51 43.55 -36.68
N LEU A 922 -0.10 43.74 -37.85
CA LEU A 922 0.62 43.91 -39.11
C LEU A 922 1.46 45.20 -39.04
N LEU A 923 2.78 45.03 -38.92
CA LEU A 923 3.76 46.11 -38.70
C LEU A 923 4.05 46.94 -39.97
N GLY A 924 3.07 47.03 -40.87
CA GLY A 924 3.19 47.70 -42.17
C GLY A 924 1.94 48.50 -42.52
N SER A 925 2.18 49.66 -43.14
CA SER A 925 1.14 50.47 -43.79
C SER A 925 0.44 49.70 -44.90
N ALA A 926 -0.80 50.08 -45.21
CA ALA A 926 -1.56 49.51 -46.32
C ALA A 926 -0.79 49.70 -47.65
N GLY A 927 -0.76 48.67 -48.49
CA GLY A 927 -0.01 48.66 -49.75
C GLY A 927 1.50 48.40 -49.63
N SER A 928 2.02 48.05 -48.45
CA SER A 928 3.41 47.62 -48.29
C SER A 928 3.61 46.14 -48.62
N LEU A 929 4.63 45.81 -49.41
CA LEU A 929 5.10 44.42 -49.64
C LEU A 929 5.31 43.62 -48.34
N ARG A 930 5.76 44.29 -47.26
CA ARG A 930 5.93 43.66 -45.94
C ARG A 930 4.60 43.24 -45.32
N ARG A 931 3.55 44.02 -45.58
CA ARG A 931 2.17 43.74 -45.14
C ARG A 931 1.55 42.65 -45.99
N GLU A 932 1.72 42.70 -47.32
CA GLU A 932 1.22 41.64 -48.23
C GLU A 932 1.87 40.29 -47.92
N ALA A 933 3.17 40.25 -47.61
CA ALA A 933 3.85 39.03 -47.17
C ALA A 933 3.24 38.47 -45.87
N GLN A 934 3.00 39.31 -44.85
CA GLN A 934 2.39 38.90 -43.58
C GLN A 934 0.91 38.51 -43.74
N GLU A 935 0.14 39.21 -44.58
CA GLU A 935 -1.25 38.85 -44.88
C GLU A 935 -1.33 37.53 -45.67
N ALA A 936 -0.37 37.26 -46.58
CA ALA A 936 -0.24 35.98 -47.25
C ALA A 936 0.16 34.85 -46.29
N GLU A 937 1.09 35.10 -45.35
CA GLU A 937 1.53 34.16 -44.33
C GLU A 937 0.39 33.79 -43.36
N ILE A 938 -0.36 34.76 -42.85
CA ILE A 938 -1.57 34.53 -42.02
C ILE A 938 -2.64 33.76 -42.80
N LYS A 939 -2.81 34.04 -44.09
CA LYS A 939 -3.78 33.36 -44.98
C LYS A 939 -3.33 31.91 -45.27
N HIS A 940 -2.02 31.66 -45.35
CA HIS A 940 -1.43 30.33 -45.46
C HIS A 940 -1.54 29.54 -44.14
N GLU A 941 -1.22 30.14 -42.99
CA GLU A 941 -1.46 29.54 -41.67
C GLU A 941 -2.93 29.15 -41.49
N LYS A 942 -3.87 30.06 -41.82
CA LYS A 942 -5.31 29.76 -41.71
C LYS A 942 -5.71 28.61 -42.65
N ALA A 943 -5.24 28.60 -43.90
CA ALA A 943 -5.49 27.50 -44.82
C ALA A 943 -4.89 26.16 -44.34
N GLN A 944 -3.72 26.17 -43.68
CA GLN A 944 -3.18 24.97 -43.02
C GLN A 944 -3.99 24.54 -41.80
N ARG A 945 -4.49 25.50 -41.00
CA ARG A 945 -5.33 25.24 -39.82
C ARG A 945 -6.69 24.65 -40.21
N ASP A 946 -7.31 25.20 -41.24
CA ASP A 946 -8.58 24.72 -41.82
C ASP A 946 -8.42 23.36 -42.52
N ARG A 947 -7.23 23.04 -43.04
CA ARG A 947 -6.88 21.67 -43.48
C ARG A 947 -6.72 20.71 -42.29
N ARG A 948 -5.95 21.09 -41.27
CA ARG A 948 -5.74 20.27 -40.04
C ARG A 948 -7.04 20.03 -39.26
N ALA A 949 -8.01 20.93 -39.35
CA ALA A 949 -9.34 20.77 -38.75
C ALA A 949 -10.29 19.85 -39.55
N ARG A 950 -9.91 19.46 -40.78
CA ARG A 950 -10.67 18.53 -41.65
C ARG A 950 -10.04 17.15 -41.73
N SER A 951 -8.74 17.01 -41.45
CA SER A 951 -8.10 15.72 -41.21
C SER A 951 -8.52 15.16 -39.85
N GLY A 952 -8.91 13.88 -39.82
CA GLY A 952 -9.04 13.12 -38.58
C GLY A 952 -7.67 12.76 -37.96
N PRO A 953 -7.55 11.68 -37.17
CA PRO A 953 -6.24 11.23 -36.67
C PRO A 953 -5.27 11.04 -37.85
N ALA A 954 -4.03 11.50 -37.67
CA ALA A 954 -3.06 11.73 -38.74
C ALA A 954 -2.66 10.43 -39.47
N THR A 955 -3.46 10.08 -40.48
CA THR A 955 -3.30 8.92 -41.35
C THR A 955 -2.43 9.32 -42.53
N ILE A 956 -1.37 8.54 -42.77
CA ILE A 956 -0.53 8.70 -43.96
C ILE A 956 -1.29 8.06 -45.13
N ASP A 957 -1.81 8.89 -46.02
CA ASP A 957 -2.32 8.43 -47.31
C ASP A 957 -1.15 8.22 -48.28
N PHE A 958 -0.97 6.97 -48.71
CA PHE A 958 0.08 6.58 -49.66
C PHE A 958 -0.31 6.82 -51.13
N GLY A 959 -1.55 7.23 -51.41
CA GLY A 959 -2.09 7.35 -52.78
C GLY A 959 -2.36 6.01 -53.48
N CYS A 960 -2.23 4.89 -52.76
CA CYS A 960 -2.50 3.53 -53.23
C CYS A 960 -2.99 2.65 -52.07
N ARG A 961 -3.42 1.42 -52.36
CA ARG A 961 -3.87 0.48 -51.32
C ARG A 961 -2.71 -0.01 -50.46
N PHE A 962 -2.94 -0.07 -49.16
CA PHE A 962 -2.07 -0.71 -48.16
C PHE A 962 -2.82 -1.92 -47.54
N PRO A 963 -2.19 -3.08 -47.31
CA PRO A 963 -0.81 -3.43 -47.68
C PRO A 963 -0.61 -3.39 -49.21
N PHE A 964 0.63 -3.13 -49.63
CA PHE A 964 0.99 -2.95 -51.04
C PHE A 964 1.05 -4.30 -51.74
N THR A 965 0.05 -4.64 -52.55
CA THR A 965 0.06 -5.89 -53.35
C THR A 965 0.63 -5.70 -54.77
N ASN A 966 1.05 -4.48 -55.10
CA ASN A 966 1.67 -4.07 -56.37
C ASN A 966 2.64 -2.92 -56.09
N ILE A 967 3.68 -2.75 -56.92
CA ILE A 967 4.66 -1.66 -56.76
C ILE A 967 3.92 -0.30 -56.78
N PRO A 968 4.11 0.58 -55.78
CA PRO A 968 3.40 1.85 -55.72
C PRO A 968 3.67 2.74 -56.95
N PRO A 969 2.65 3.43 -57.53
CA PRO A 969 2.81 4.18 -58.78
C PRO A 969 3.93 5.22 -58.79
N LEU A 970 4.22 5.87 -57.65
CA LEU A 970 5.32 6.82 -57.54
C LEU A 970 6.71 6.15 -57.67
N VAL A 971 6.85 4.94 -57.15
CA VAL A 971 8.07 4.13 -57.24
C VAL A 971 8.23 3.61 -58.67
N GLN A 972 7.17 3.03 -59.24
CA GLN A 972 7.14 2.55 -60.62
C GLN A 972 7.48 3.66 -61.62
N ALA A 973 6.86 4.84 -61.51
CA ALA A 973 7.16 5.99 -62.37
C ALA A 973 8.61 6.48 -62.25
N GLY A 974 9.26 6.28 -61.09
CA GLY A 974 10.70 6.49 -60.91
C GLY A 974 11.53 5.51 -61.75
N PHE A 975 11.28 4.21 -61.60
CA PHE A 975 11.95 3.17 -62.38
C PHE A 975 11.72 3.31 -63.90
N GLU A 976 10.49 3.60 -64.34
CA GLU A 976 10.16 3.82 -65.75
C GLU A 976 10.84 5.06 -66.33
N ARG A 977 10.91 6.16 -65.56
CA ARG A 977 11.63 7.37 -65.98
C ARG A 977 13.14 7.14 -66.08
N ALA A 978 13.73 6.38 -65.15
CA ALA A 978 15.12 5.95 -65.27
C ALA A 978 15.32 5.08 -66.51
N LYS A 979 14.46 4.09 -66.75
CA LYS A 979 14.49 3.21 -67.93
C LYS A 979 14.43 4.03 -69.23
N ALA A 980 13.52 5.00 -69.34
CA ALA A 980 13.44 5.91 -70.49
C ALA A 980 14.68 6.82 -70.64
N THR A 981 15.25 7.30 -69.53
CA THR A 981 16.46 8.14 -69.53
C THR A 981 17.69 7.37 -70.00
N PHE A 982 17.88 6.14 -69.51
CA PHE A 982 19.07 5.35 -69.80
C PHE A 982 18.98 4.53 -71.11
N ALA A 983 17.79 4.17 -71.59
CA ALA A 983 17.64 3.37 -72.82
C ALA A 983 18.08 4.08 -74.11
N GLY A 984 18.08 5.42 -74.16
CA GLY A 984 18.37 6.17 -75.40
C GLY A 984 19.85 6.46 -75.66
N ARG A 985 20.62 6.80 -74.62
CA ARG A 985 22.07 7.13 -74.68
C ARG A 985 22.81 6.84 -73.35
N GLY A 986 22.21 6.03 -72.49
CA GLY A 986 22.68 5.84 -71.12
C GLY A 986 23.58 4.63 -70.93
N ASP A 987 24.08 4.53 -69.70
CA ASP A 987 24.88 3.42 -69.22
C ASP A 987 23.99 2.19 -68.96
N SER A 988 24.10 1.16 -69.80
CA SER A 988 23.21 -0.01 -69.71
C SER A 988 23.32 -0.72 -68.37
N LYS A 989 24.50 -0.75 -67.75
CA LYS A 989 24.74 -1.39 -66.45
C LYS A 989 23.96 -0.74 -65.31
N VAL A 990 23.63 0.55 -65.44
CA VAL A 990 22.77 1.28 -64.50
C VAL A 990 21.30 0.87 -64.71
N LEU A 991 20.86 0.72 -65.95
CA LEU A 991 19.50 0.25 -66.30
C LEU A 991 19.29 -1.19 -65.85
N ASP A 992 20.27 -2.08 -66.07
CA ASP A 992 20.25 -3.47 -65.62
C ASP A 992 20.16 -3.59 -64.09
N HIS A 993 20.86 -2.72 -63.34
CA HIS A 993 20.80 -2.71 -61.87
C HIS A 993 19.46 -2.17 -61.34
N TYR A 994 18.85 -1.20 -62.02
CA TYR A 994 17.50 -0.74 -61.70
C TYR A 994 16.44 -1.81 -62.03
N GLN A 995 16.60 -2.56 -63.14
CA GLN A 995 15.72 -3.69 -63.45
C GLN A 995 15.85 -4.78 -62.36
N LEU A 996 17.07 -5.17 -61.98
CA LEU A 996 17.34 -6.11 -60.89
C LEU A 996 16.70 -5.66 -59.55
N ALA A 997 16.77 -4.37 -59.22
CA ALA A 997 16.13 -3.83 -58.02
C ALA A 997 14.59 -3.86 -58.09
N MET A 998 14.00 -3.66 -59.28
CA MET A 998 12.56 -3.72 -59.50
C MET A 998 12.02 -5.16 -59.49
N ASP A 999 12.77 -6.11 -60.04
CA ASP A 999 12.41 -7.54 -60.06
C ASP A 999 12.50 -8.14 -58.64
N CYS A 1000 13.56 -7.78 -57.90
CA CYS A 1000 13.71 -8.14 -56.49
C CYS A 1000 12.58 -7.52 -55.63
N LEU A 1001 12.17 -6.28 -55.93
CA LEU A 1001 11.05 -5.61 -55.26
C LEU A 1001 9.71 -6.30 -55.54
N ALA A 1002 9.43 -6.65 -56.80
CA ALA A 1002 8.21 -7.36 -57.18
C ALA A 1002 8.13 -8.75 -56.52
N THR A 1003 9.25 -9.46 -56.44
CA THR A 1003 9.34 -10.81 -55.87
C THR A 1003 9.08 -10.84 -54.36
N ASN A 1004 9.53 -9.81 -53.62
CA ASN A 1004 9.47 -9.76 -52.16
C ASN A 1004 8.41 -8.76 -51.64
N ILE A 1005 7.43 -8.37 -52.44
CA ILE A 1005 6.55 -7.25 -52.08
C ILE A 1005 5.70 -7.51 -50.82
N ASP A 1006 5.28 -8.75 -50.59
CA ASP A 1006 4.48 -9.15 -49.42
C ASP A 1006 5.29 -9.27 -48.11
N ASP A 1007 6.62 -9.12 -48.15
CA ASP A 1007 7.48 -9.13 -46.96
C ASP A 1007 7.19 -7.88 -46.07
N PRO A 1008 6.89 -8.05 -44.76
CA PRO A 1008 6.67 -6.93 -43.84
C PRO A 1008 7.78 -5.87 -43.81
N LEU A 1009 9.04 -6.23 -44.05
CA LEU A 1009 10.16 -5.30 -44.14
C LEU A 1009 10.15 -4.52 -45.47
N CYS A 1010 9.76 -5.17 -46.57
CA CYS A 1010 9.53 -4.51 -47.86
C CYS A 1010 8.33 -3.55 -47.80
N GLN A 1011 7.23 -3.95 -47.15
CA GLN A 1011 6.07 -3.10 -46.86
C GLN A 1011 6.47 -1.85 -46.06
N LEU A 1012 7.28 -2.01 -45.01
CA LEU A 1012 7.77 -0.89 -44.20
C LEU A 1012 8.73 0.02 -44.98
N MET A 1013 9.59 -0.55 -45.83
CA MET A 1013 10.47 0.20 -46.73
C MET A 1013 9.65 1.05 -47.71
N LEU A 1014 8.63 0.48 -48.37
CA LEU A 1014 7.76 1.19 -49.30
C LEU A 1014 6.98 2.31 -48.60
N ALA A 1015 6.41 2.04 -47.42
CA ALA A 1015 5.75 3.07 -46.60
C ALA A 1015 6.70 4.22 -46.25
N THR A 1016 7.95 3.92 -45.90
CA THR A 1016 8.98 4.91 -45.58
C THR A 1016 9.37 5.74 -46.82
N ALA A 1017 9.64 5.08 -47.95
CA ALA A 1017 10.04 5.74 -49.19
C ALA A 1017 8.94 6.65 -49.76
N LEU A 1018 7.67 6.22 -49.70
CA LEU A 1018 6.52 7.02 -50.10
C LEU A 1018 6.33 8.22 -49.17
N THR A 1019 6.44 8.05 -47.85
CA THR A 1019 6.30 9.15 -46.87
C THR A 1019 7.36 10.24 -47.09
N VAL A 1020 8.63 9.85 -47.23
CA VAL A 1020 9.73 10.78 -47.46
C VAL A 1020 9.65 11.44 -48.84
N SER A 1021 9.29 10.71 -49.90
CA SER A 1021 9.19 11.27 -51.25
C SER A 1021 7.96 12.16 -51.45
N SER A 1022 6.88 11.94 -50.69
CA SER A 1022 5.66 12.76 -50.71
C SER A 1022 5.77 14.03 -49.84
N SER A 1023 6.90 14.25 -49.17
CA SER A 1023 7.09 15.40 -48.31
C SER A 1023 7.13 16.72 -49.11
N SER A 1024 6.63 17.81 -48.51
CA SER A 1024 6.60 19.14 -49.15
C SER A 1024 8.00 19.70 -49.40
N GLU A 1025 8.92 19.36 -48.51
CA GLU A 1025 10.36 19.67 -48.56
C GLU A 1025 11.13 18.34 -48.55
N THR A 1026 12.33 18.31 -49.14
CA THR A 1026 13.15 17.09 -49.16
C THR A 1026 13.96 16.98 -47.86
N PRO A 1027 13.79 15.90 -47.06
CA PRO A 1027 14.55 15.74 -45.83
C PRO A 1027 16.02 15.40 -46.08
N GLU A 1028 16.89 15.87 -45.19
CA GLU A 1028 18.34 15.67 -45.24
C GLU A 1028 18.90 15.27 -43.88
N ALA A 1029 19.70 14.20 -43.80
CA ALA A 1029 20.35 13.78 -42.58
C ALA A 1029 21.57 14.68 -42.30
N VAL A 1030 21.48 15.57 -41.31
CA VAL A 1030 22.56 16.51 -40.97
C VAL A 1030 23.60 15.82 -40.08
N PRO A 1031 24.88 15.69 -40.50
CA PRO A 1031 25.90 15.03 -39.70
C PRO A 1031 26.03 15.63 -38.29
N GLY A 1032 26.08 14.78 -37.27
CA GLY A 1032 26.22 15.20 -35.87
C GLY A 1032 24.95 15.73 -35.19
N LYS A 1033 23.77 15.70 -35.84
CA LYS A 1033 22.49 16.08 -35.23
C LYS A 1033 21.50 14.91 -35.21
N GLN A 1034 20.79 14.74 -34.09
CA GLN A 1034 19.66 13.81 -34.01
C GLN A 1034 18.40 14.46 -34.61
N GLY A 1035 18.34 14.54 -35.93
CA GLY A 1035 17.19 15.06 -36.65
C GLY A 1035 17.41 15.23 -38.16
N LEU A 1036 16.32 15.26 -38.91
CA LEU A 1036 16.34 15.59 -40.33
C LEU A 1036 16.26 17.11 -40.50
N GLY A 1037 17.17 17.68 -41.29
CA GLY A 1037 17.06 19.01 -41.87
C GLY A 1037 16.32 18.97 -43.21
N THR A 1038 16.35 20.08 -43.95
CA THR A 1038 15.59 20.29 -45.19
C THR A 1038 16.49 20.89 -46.27
N THR A 1039 16.55 20.29 -47.46
CA THR A 1039 17.46 20.75 -48.53
C THR A 1039 17.01 22.10 -49.13
N HIS A 1040 17.98 22.92 -49.56
CA HIS A 1040 17.69 24.13 -50.34
C HIS A 1040 17.21 23.86 -51.79
N LYS A 1041 17.21 22.60 -52.24
CA LYS A 1041 16.70 22.18 -53.55
C LYS A 1041 15.87 20.91 -53.39
N ARG A 1042 14.55 21.03 -53.57
CA ARG A 1042 13.62 19.90 -53.57
C ARG A 1042 14.02 18.90 -54.65
N LYS A 1043 14.25 17.65 -54.26
CA LYS A 1043 14.48 16.54 -55.21
C LYS A 1043 13.15 16.15 -55.87
N GLU A 1044 13.23 15.62 -57.08
CA GLU A 1044 12.05 15.13 -57.80
C GLU A 1044 11.53 13.85 -57.10
N PRO A 1045 10.23 13.76 -56.74
CA PRO A 1045 9.69 12.67 -55.93
C PRO A 1045 9.89 11.26 -56.50
N GLY A 1046 9.73 11.05 -57.81
CA GLY A 1046 9.93 9.73 -58.42
C GLY A 1046 11.40 9.29 -58.36
N GLN A 1047 12.33 10.18 -58.69
CA GLN A 1047 13.77 9.94 -58.60
C GLN A 1047 14.23 9.71 -57.15
N LEU A 1048 13.64 10.42 -56.18
CA LEU A 1048 13.93 10.21 -54.75
C LEU A 1048 13.40 8.84 -54.27
N ALA A 1049 12.17 8.48 -54.65
CA ALA A 1049 11.58 7.19 -54.32
C ALA A 1049 12.39 6.02 -54.90
N LEU A 1050 12.76 6.11 -56.19
CA LEU A 1050 13.67 5.18 -56.86
C LEU A 1050 14.97 4.98 -56.06
N VAL A 1051 15.68 6.07 -55.78
CA VAL A 1051 17.00 6.01 -55.11
C VAL A 1051 16.90 5.47 -53.68
N MET A 1052 15.86 5.85 -52.93
CA MET A 1052 15.63 5.29 -51.60
C MET A 1052 15.34 3.79 -51.64
N VAL A 1053 14.42 3.35 -52.49
CA VAL A 1053 14.06 1.94 -52.64
C VAL A 1053 15.26 1.12 -53.10
N THR A 1054 15.97 1.52 -54.16
CA THR A 1054 17.18 0.80 -54.62
C THR A 1054 18.22 0.66 -53.52
N ARG A 1055 18.50 1.72 -52.73
CA ARG A 1055 19.51 1.67 -51.65
C ARG A 1055 19.06 0.88 -50.42
N MET A 1056 17.76 0.88 -50.11
CA MET A 1056 17.20 0.09 -48.99
C MET A 1056 17.11 -1.40 -49.35
N MET A 1057 16.78 -1.73 -50.61
CA MET A 1057 16.76 -3.10 -51.12
C MET A 1057 18.14 -3.77 -51.03
N TRP A 1058 19.25 -3.02 -51.22
CA TRP A 1058 20.60 -3.55 -51.00
C TRP A 1058 20.83 -4.00 -49.55
N PHE A 1059 20.19 -3.37 -48.57
CA PHE A 1059 20.31 -3.74 -47.16
C PHE A 1059 19.36 -4.88 -46.75
N LEU A 1060 18.13 -4.90 -47.29
CA LEU A 1060 17.15 -5.96 -47.00
C LEU A 1060 17.48 -7.28 -47.70
N TYR A 1061 17.91 -7.24 -48.96
CA TYR A 1061 18.16 -8.42 -49.79
C TYR A 1061 19.58 -8.37 -50.40
N PRO A 1062 20.65 -8.31 -49.58
CA PRO A 1062 22.02 -8.10 -50.07
C PRO A 1062 22.49 -9.19 -51.04
N THR A 1063 21.97 -10.42 -50.91
CA THR A 1063 22.26 -11.56 -51.81
C THR A 1063 21.66 -11.40 -53.21
N SER A 1064 20.67 -10.53 -53.40
CA SER A 1064 20.06 -10.25 -54.71
C SER A 1064 20.84 -9.23 -55.55
N PHE A 1065 21.95 -8.68 -55.04
CA PHE A 1065 22.74 -7.66 -55.73
C PHE A 1065 24.22 -8.03 -55.81
N PRO A 1066 24.92 -7.68 -56.91
CA PRO A 1066 26.37 -7.86 -57.00
C PRO A 1066 27.12 -6.88 -56.07
N TRP A 1067 27.91 -7.41 -55.14
CA TRP A 1067 28.79 -6.60 -54.26
C TRP A 1067 30.28 -6.72 -54.62
N ALA A 1068 30.67 -7.80 -55.28
CA ALA A 1068 32.07 -8.06 -55.65
C ALA A 1068 32.41 -7.40 -56.99
N LYS A 1069 33.47 -6.56 -56.99
CA LYS A 1069 34.01 -5.95 -58.20
C LYS A 1069 34.41 -7.01 -59.23
N GLY A 1070 33.96 -6.82 -60.46
CA GLY A 1070 34.27 -7.75 -61.56
C GLY A 1070 33.47 -9.05 -61.55
N SER A 1071 32.43 -9.17 -60.71
CA SER A 1071 31.38 -10.18 -60.93
C SER A 1071 30.81 -9.98 -62.35
N GLY A 1072 30.81 -11.05 -63.16
CA GLY A 1072 30.60 -10.98 -64.61
C GLY A 1072 29.17 -10.67 -65.08
N GLY A 1073 28.35 -10.04 -64.24
CA GLY A 1073 26.97 -9.69 -64.55
C GLY A 1073 26.83 -8.49 -65.50
N THR A 1074 25.61 -8.29 -66.00
CA THR A 1074 25.25 -7.13 -66.83
C THR A 1074 25.17 -5.85 -65.99
N ALA A 1075 24.52 -5.89 -64.83
CA ALA A 1075 24.46 -4.80 -63.85
C ALA A 1075 25.84 -4.35 -63.31
N TYR A 1076 25.86 -3.19 -62.63
CA TYR A 1076 27.01 -2.70 -61.85
C TYR A 1076 27.07 -3.33 -60.45
N ASP A 1077 28.26 -3.47 -59.87
CA ASP A 1077 28.37 -3.74 -58.44
C ASP A 1077 27.86 -2.56 -57.60
N VAL A 1078 27.32 -2.85 -56.40
CA VAL A 1078 26.76 -1.84 -55.49
C VAL A 1078 27.75 -0.70 -55.17
N PRO A 1079 29.05 -0.94 -54.92
CA PRO A 1079 30.05 0.13 -54.75
C PRO A 1079 30.17 1.09 -55.96
N GLU A 1080 30.14 0.60 -57.20
CA GLU A 1080 30.16 1.47 -58.38
C GLU A 1080 28.79 2.11 -58.68
N MET A 1081 27.68 1.39 -58.47
CA MET A 1081 26.32 1.95 -58.60
C MET A 1081 26.08 3.09 -57.59
N THR A 1082 26.66 3.01 -56.39
CA THR A 1082 26.63 4.09 -55.37
C THR A 1082 27.27 5.39 -55.84
N LYS A 1083 28.10 5.37 -56.91
CA LYS A 1083 28.68 6.57 -57.54
C LYS A 1083 27.88 7.09 -58.74
N LYS A 1084 26.86 6.35 -59.18
CA LYS A 1084 25.97 6.67 -60.30
C LYS A 1084 24.62 7.24 -59.83
N ILE A 1085 24.43 7.36 -58.50
CA ILE A 1085 23.19 7.68 -57.78
C ILE A 1085 23.40 8.91 -56.88
#